data_AF-A0A958XLG1-F1
#
_entry.id   AF-A0A958XLG1-F1
#
_cell.length_a   1.000
_cell.length_b   1.000
_cell.length_c   1.000
_cell.angle_alpha   90.00
_cell.angle_beta   90.00
_cell.angle_gamma   90.00
#
_symmetry.space_group_name_H-M   'P 1'
#
loop_
_entity.id
_entity.type
_entity.pdbx_description
1 polymer ?
#
loop_
_entity_poly.entity_id
_entity_poly.type
_entity_poly.pdbx_seq_one_letter_code
_entity_poly.pdbx_strand_id
1 'polypeptide(L)'
;TPYWEATEVQIWEFGQLEIRSICQTEAFIWGIDGGKLFQIDKNTGSVRKLDMKAPLNSAFVAGDGSIWFYGDTGIGKLNGTRQTWWDTDFFINHALYDEQKGSLLIIRARDVLQFDASTLKTASLQVSDGQRLLSSDFGVILTVFCDASGIIWTGTNGYGLLKHSPRLHRFKTYFKGKSVYRPVLTDAQNAVGVLLRSERKILDVPDTGPMQLPAQPVIFSRIAIDGNGNQWMVMERNDRDLELYKRPANPSAAWEPALKYACGPATNFTLDIDTGNNIWIAVKQQLIKYDPAKKEMKSFDFSGVLDGKYNVKALAGTSGGFWWIGTDKGLVQAIPWKDGFRFALLRTIPEEHRNIQNNNINALMADPVDPAVLWIGTLGGGLSRLDTRNMQFRHYNIRNGFPDNVIYGILTDENHTLWMSSNRGIICLEPATGTVKNFTVKDGLPTNEFNVWAYARRVDGTMLFGCVEGLVAFHPRDFIDNPFAPGISITGLEVNNRRIAVGDSSGLLQQSIEFTRRLKLPASGNSITIYFAALEYTIPSKNGFRYYLKGAEPEWTHSTTDNKASYLNLAPGSYTFLVRACNSDGVWNETPAALEITILPPWYRSKWAYAAYALLLLSLAYGVLRFYLHRQRLHDKLAFEQREAERLKELDTFKSKFYTNISHELRTPLTLIVAPLEQHIRQYREMLDRKSMSNLDMVLRNSRKLLRLIEELLDLSKLDASKLSLNEHPLPLVQWVRQWHSAYKPMAEIKQVDYRLTSSIDDKALFWLDRNLLEKIVDNLMSNALKFTSTNGTVELSLERIDGMISLQVRDTGRGIPEEDLPHVFERYFQTSRRNGSEEGGLGIGLALSWELALLMNGKLTVESRPGAGSVFTLLLPAREALDSGPEPVLRPPAAEPAEETTIIADTENTGNADKHGKLLIVEDTPDMQQFLLGLLQENYECICANNGREAWEMLNIAKTDTPDFDLIISDIMMPEMDGYALLKRIKEHPRWQYCPVIMLTARAAGEDKLRALRLGVDDYLTKPFSSAELLARVANLIQNRRRRDALPTPSKGVTFDESDLVDQQWLAEMEAIVKQALDKKIEIKTLYLAEKAAMSDRQLLRRLKALTGLSINEYIQEVKLQKARHLLETRAFHTIAEVAYACNFNTPAYFSKVFEKRFGKRPGEYR
;
A
#
# COMPACT_ATOMS: atom_id res chain seq x y z
N THR A 1 -25.42 47.37 8.78
CA THR A 1 -23.99 47.49 9.15
C THR A 1 -23.84 47.10 10.61
N PRO A 2 -23.55 45.82 10.95
CA PRO A 2 -23.54 45.33 12.32
C PRO A 2 -22.10 45.21 12.88
N TYR A 3 -21.31 46.28 12.79
CA TYR A 3 -19.90 46.30 13.25
C TYR A 3 -19.63 47.27 14.42
N TRP A 4 -20.68 47.85 15.00
CA TRP A 4 -20.58 48.82 16.09
C TRP A 4 -21.35 48.33 17.31
N GLU A 5 -20.93 47.19 17.89
CA GLU A 5 -21.39 46.77 19.21
C GLU A 5 -20.28 47.03 20.23
N ALA A 6 -20.28 48.25 20.77
CA ALA A 6 -19.75 48.69 22.07
C ALA A 6 -19.15 50.11 21.98
N THR A 7 -20.02 51.11 21.85
CA THR A 7 -19.93 52.47 22.42
C THR A 7 -21.21 53.20 22.02
N GLU A 8 -21.78 54.03 22.90
CA GLU A 8 -22.86 54.96 22.54
C GLU A 8 -22.41 55.81 21.33
N VAL A 9 -22.90 55.48 20.13
CA VAL A 9 -22.64 56.29 18.94
C VAL A 9 -23.57 57.49 19.03
N GLN A 10 -23.04 58.62 19.49
CA GLN A 10 -23.76 59.89 19.41
C GLN A 10 -23.75 60.37 17.95
N ILE A 11 -24.95 60.49 17.37
CA ILE A 11 -25.15 60.97 16.01
C ILE A 11 -25.69 62.40 16.10
N TRP A 12 -24.99 63.35 15.48
CA TRP A 12 -25.45 64.72 15.34
C TRP A 12 -25.76 65.00 13.87
N GLU A 13 -26.96 65.52 13.59
CA GLU A 13 -27.34 65.98 12.26
C GLU A 13 -27.04 67.47 12.13
N PHE A 14 -26.17 67.79 11.17
CA PHE A 14 -25.88 69.16 10.75
C PHE A 14 -26.47 69.36 9.34
N GLY A 15 -26.86 70.59 8.99
CA GLY A 15 -27.38 70.91 7.65
C GLY A 15 -26.36 70.67 6.53
N GLN A 16 -26.64 71.11 5.31
CA GLN A 16 -25.67 71.01 4.20
C GLN A 16 -24.42 71.85 4.51
N LEU A 17 -23.33 71.17 4.90
CA LEU A 17 -22.00 71.74 5.11
C LEU A 17 -21.11 71.37 3.93
N GLU A 18 -20.36 72.34 3.40
CA GLU A 18 -19.37 72.12 2.34
C GLU A 18 -17.99 71.90 2.98
N ILE A 19 -17.83 70.74 3.61
CA ILE A 19 -16.65 70.44 4.43
C ILE A 19 -15.45 70.13 3.53
N ARG A 20 -14.40 70.96 3.63
CA ARG A 20 -13.13 70.77 2.89
C ARG A 20 -12.07 69.98 3.66
N SER A 21 -12.04 70.14 4.99
CA SER A 21 -11.08 69.46 5.87
C SER A 21 -11.68 69.28 7.25
N ILE A 22 -11.26 68.22 7.95
CA ILE A 22 -11.62 67.93 9.34
C ILE A 22 -10.35 67.53 10.09
N CYS A 23 -10.22 68.02 11.33
CA CYS A 23 -9.26 67.53 12.31
C CYS A 23 -9.91 67.48 13.69
N GLN A 24 -9.29 66.86 14.69
CA GLN A 24 -9.90 66.74 16.02
C GLN A 24 -8.88 66.87 17.14
N THR A 25 -9.32 67.48 18.24
CA THR A 25 -8.65 67.47 19.54
C THR A 25 -9.47 66.59 20.51
N GLU A 26 -9.03 66.44 21.76
CA GLU A 26 -9.78 65.65 22.76
C GLU A 26 -11.22 66.15 22.96
N ALA A 27 -11.41 67.47 23.05
CA ALA A 27 -12.70 68.07 23.34
C ALA A 27 -13.50 68.51 22.09
N PHE A 28 -12.85 68.70 20.95
CA PHE A 28 -13.48 69.35 19.79
C PHE A 28 -13.17 68.67 18.46
N ILE A 29 -14.13 68.74 17.54
CA ILE A 29 -13.93 68.47 16.11
C ILE A 29 -13.82 69.81 15.41
N TRP A 30 -12.77 70.01 14.64
CA TRP A 30 -12.53 71.21 13.86
C TRP A 30 -12.72 70.89 12.39
N GLY A 31 -13.20 71.85 11.62
CA GLY A 31 -13.27 71.69 10.18
C GLY A 31 -13.40 73.00 9.44
N ILE A 32 -13.39 72.92 8.12
CA ILE A 32 -13.56 74.09 7.26
C ILE A 32 -14.83 73.93 6.44
N ASP A 33 -15.73 74.91 6.56
CA ASP A 33 -17.00 74.99 5.84
C ASP A 33 -17.06 76.32 5.08
N GLY A 34 -17.15 76.27 3.74
CA GLY A 34 -17.18 77.46 2.90
C GLY A 34 -15.98 78.41 3.11
N GLY A 35 -14.80 77.87 3.45
CA GLY A 35 -13.59 78.64 3.73
C GLY A 35 -13.48 79.22 5.15
N LYS A 36 -14.46 78.96 6.03
CA LYS A 36 -14.41 79.39 7.44
C LYS A 36 -14.09 78.21 8.36
N LEU A 37 -13.31 78.47 9.40
CA LEU A 37 -13.02 77.47 10.44
C LEU A 37 -14.25 77.31 11.34
N PHE A 38 -14.69 76.08 11.57
CA PHE A 38 -15.70 75.74 12.56
C PHE A 38 -15.15 74.76 13.59
N GLN A 39 -15.80 74.75 14.75
CA GLN A 39 -15.51 73.90 15.90
C GLN A 39 -16.81 73.29 16.38
N ILE A 40 -16.81 71.99 16.63
CA ILE A 40 -17.90 71.22 17.22
C ILE A 40 -17.42 70.69 18.56
N ASP A 41 -18.14 70.98 19.63
CA ASP A 41 -17.88 70.39 20.95
C ASP A 41 -18.38 68.94 20.99
N LYS A 42 -17.49 68.00 21.31
CA LYS A 42 -17.80 66.55 21.31
C LYS A 42 -18.77 66.15 22.41
N ASN A 43 -18.88 66.91 23.49
CA ASN A 43 -19.77 66.63 24.61
C ASN A 43 -21.16 67.23 24.41
N THR A 44 -21.24 68.43 23.82
CA THR A 44 -22.49 69.17 23.67
C THR A 44 -23.08 69.14 22.26
N GLY A 45 -22.30 68.77 21.25
CA GLY A 45 -22.68 68.86 19.84
C GLY A 45 -22.81 70.30 19.31
N SER A 46 -22.45 71.31 20.11
CA SER A 46 -22.59 72.71 19.73
C SER A 46 -21.56 73.11 18.67
N VAL A 47 -22.01 73.86 17.66
CA VAL A 47 -21.17 74.32 16.54
C VAL A 47 -20.87 75.80 16.67
N ARG A 48 -19.60 76.17 16.59
CA ARG A 48 -19.12 77.55 16.57
C ARG A 48 -18.31 77.80 15.30
N LYS A 49 -18.66 78.83 14.53
CA LYS A 49 -17.85 79.32 13.40
C LYS A 49 -16.94 80.45 13.89
N LEU A 50 -15.67 80.42 13.48
CA LEU A 50 -14.68 81.44 13.79
C LEU A 50 -14.42 82.29 12.54
N ASP A 51 -14.32 83.60 12.73
CA ASP A 51 -13.92 84.51 11.65
C ASP A 51 -12.40 84.46 11.47
N MET A 52 -11.98 84.33 10.21
CA MET A 52 -10.58 84.13 9.82
C MET A 52 -10.13 85.26 8.91
N LYS A 53 -8.83 85.60 8.94
CA LYS A 53 -8.23 86.67 8.12
C LYS A 53 -8.39 86.44 6.61
N ALA A 54 -8.44 85.17 6.19
CA ALA A 54 -8.59 84.76 4.79
C ALA A 54 -9.38 83.44 4.69
N PRO A 55 -9.94 83.11 3.50
CA PRO A 55 -10.54 81.81 3.24
C PRO A 55 -9.53 80.68 3.42
N LEU A 56 -9.94 79.61 4.10
CA LEU A 56 -9.10 78.47 4.42
C LEU A 56 -9.36 77.29 3.48
N ASN A 57 -8.31 76.51 3.22
CA ASN A 57 -8.37 75.27 2.45
C ASN A 57 -8.34 74.04 3.36
N SER A 58 -7.46 74.02 4.36
CA SER A 58 -7.32 72.89 5.28
C SER A 58 -6.88 73.33 6.69
N ALA A 59 -7.12 72.46 7.66
CA ALA A 59 -6.74 72.63 9.05
C ALA A 59 -6.27 71.28 9.63
N PHE A 60 -5.26 71.33 10.49
CA PHE A 60 -4.67 70.18 11.17
C PHE A 60 -4.26 70.55 12.60
N VAL A 61 -4.12 69.54 13.45
CA VAL A 61 -3.76 69.71 14.87
C VAL A 61 -2.29 69.34 15.04
N ALA A 62 -1.53 70.17 15.74
CA ALA A 62 -0.18 69.85 16.20
C ALA A 62 -0.24 69.21 17.61
N GLY A 63 0.84 68.53 18.01
CA GLY A 63 0.97 67.74 19.23
C GLY A 63 0.97 68.59 20.50
N ASP A 64 1.23 69.89 20.39
CA ASP A 64 1.01 70.88 21.44
C ASP A 64 -0.49 71.24 21.63
N GLY A 65 -1.39 70.60 20.88
CA GLY A 65 -2.83 70.86 20.88
C GLY A 65 -3.26 72.09 20.08
N SER A 66 -2.31 72.79 19.45
CA SER A 66 -2.62 73.95 18.62
C SER A 66 -3.19 73.56 17.27
N ILE A 67 -4.07 74.42 16.74
CA ILE A 67 -4.71 74.18 15.45
C ILE A 67 -4.03 75.06 14.42
N TRP A 68 -3.42 74.41 13.45
CA TRP A 68 -2.85 75.07 12.28
C TRP A 68 -3.84 75.00 11.13
N PHE A 69 -3.87 76.04 10.32
CA PHE A 69 -4.76 76.14 9.17
C PHE A 69 -4.11 76.98 8.10
N TYR A 70 -4.39 76.69 6.84
CA TYR A 70 -3.83 77.42 5.73
C TYR A 70 -4.86 77.65 4.63
N GLY A 71 -4.66 78.72 3.89
CA GLY A 71 -5.39 79.07 2.67
C GLY A 71 -4.42 79.39 1.54
N ASP A 72 -4.95 79.95 0.45
CA ASP A 72 -4.14 80.29 -0.72
C ASP A 72 -3.11 81.41 -0.45
N THR A 73 -3.37 82.25 0.55
CA THR A 73 -2.61 83.48 0.83
C THR A 73 -1.72 83.40 2.08
N GLY A 74 -1.75 82.29 2.80
CA GLY A 74 -0.97 82.16 4.03
C GLY A 74 -1.37 81.00 4.92
N ILE A 75 -0.69 80.92 6.06
CA ILE A 75 -0.87 79.91 7.10
C ILE A 75 -1.05 80.60 8.44
N GLY A 76 -1.84 80.01 9.33
CA GLY A 76 -2.07 80.52 10.67
C GLY A 76 -2.11 79.41 11.71
N LYS A 77 -1.99 79.84 12.97
CA LYS A 77 -2.02 79.00 14.17
C LYS A 77 -2.99 79.58 15.18
N LEU A 78 -3.83 78.73 15.76
CA LEU A 78 -4.74 79.02 16.85
C LEU A 78 -4.26 78.25 18.08
N ASN A 79 -3.91 78.98 19.14
CA ASN A 79 -3.53 78.42 20.44
C ASN A 79 -4.50 78.97 21.50
N GLY A 80 -5.42 78.12 21.98
CA GLY A 80 -6.55 78.57 22.78
C GLY A 80 -7.43 79.55 22.00
N THR A 81 -7.50 80.81 22.45
CA THR A 81 -8.24 81.89 21.77
C THR A 81 -7.34 82.81 20.94
N ARG A 82 -6.01 82.63 20.99
CA ARG A 82 -5.06 83.51 20.30
C ARG A 82 -4.80 83.02 18.88
N GLN A 83 -5.19 83.84 17.91
CA GLN A 83 -4.93 83.61 16.49
C GLN A 83 -3.65 84.33 16.05
N THR A 84 -2.84 83.63 15.25
CA THR A 84 -1.63 84.14 14.59
C THR A 84 -1.69 83.79 13.11
N TRP A 85 -1.20 84.68 12.23
CA TRP A 85 -1.26 84.51 10.78
C TRP A 85 0.03 84.99 10.12
N TRP A 86 0.50 84.22 9.14
CA TRP A 86 1.68 84.47 8.31
C TRP A 86 1.28 84.49 6.84
N ASP A 87 1.50 85.62 6.16
CA ASP A 87 1.24 85.75 4.72
C ASP A 87 2.35 85.02 3.92
N THR A 88 2.00 84.32 2.84
CA THR A 88 2.98 83.63 1.96
C THR A 88 3.04 84.26 0.58
N ASP A 89 4.24 84.27 -0.03
CA ASP A 89 4.44 84.67 -1.44
C ASP A 89 4.29 83.49 -2.42
N PHE A 90 3.91 82.32 -1.93
CA PHE A 90 3.68 81.10 -2.70
C PHE A 90 2.39 80.41 -2.27
N PHE A 91 1.85 79.62 -3.20
CA PHE A 91 0.68 78.77 -2.95
C PHE A 91 1.04 77.56 -2.09
N ILE A 92 0.21 77.31 -1.07
CA ILE A 92 0.32 76.14 -0.20
C ILE A 92 -0.64 75.06 -0.74
N ASN A 93 -0.08 73.97 -1.25
CA ASN A 93 -0.89 72.80 -1.61
C ASN A 93 -1.32 72.06 -0.35
N HIS A 94 -0.37 71.82 0.56
CA HIS A 94 -0.61 71.16 1.83
C HIS A 94 0.46 71.52 2.86
N ALA A 95 0.09 71.61 4.13
CA ALA A 95 1.03 71.76 5.23
C ALA A 95 0.81 70.71 6.33
N LEU A 96 1.85 70.37 7.07
CA LEU A 96 1.86 69.43 8.19
C LEU A 96 2.85 69.94 9.25
N TYR A 97 2.58 69.72 10.53
CA TYR A 97 3.57 69.93 11.58
C TYR A 97 4.31 68.62 11.88
N ASP A 98 5.64 68.65 11.75
CA ASP A 98 6.54 67.57 12.11
C ASP A 98 6.91 67.70 13.59
N GLU A 99 6.24 66.89 14.43
CA GLU A 99 6.44 66.85 15.88
C GLU A 99 7.88 66.51 16.27
N GLN A 100 8.55 65.62 15.53
CA GLN A 100 9.88 65.14 15.91
C GLN A 100 10.93 66.24 15.80
N LYS A 101 10.74 67.16 14.84
CA LYS A 101 11.64 68.27 14.59
C LYS A 101 11.12 69.62 15.08
N GLY A 102 9.88 69.68 15.58
CA GLY A 102 9.24 70.93 15.98
C GLY A 102 9.12 71.92 14.83
N SER A 103 8.81 71.43 13.62
CA SER A 103 8.91 72.22 12.39
C SER A 103 7.67 72.08 11.52
N LEU A 104 7.37 73.10 10.74
CA LEU A 104 6.26 73.14 9.80
C LEU A 104 6.75 72.74 8.40
N LEU A 105 6.19 71.65 7.87
CA LEU A 105 6.40 71.20 6.50
C LEU A 105 5.34 71.82 5.60
N ILE A 106 5.76 72.59 4.59
CA ILE A 106 4.88 73.24 3.63
C ILE A 106 5.19 72.72 2.23
N ILE A 107 4.17 72.18 1.57
CA ILE A 107 4.23 71.70 0.19
C ILE A 107 3.85 72.84 -0.75
N ARG A 108 4.74 73.11 -1.70
CA ARG A 108 4.52 74.02 -2.81
C ARG A 108 4.69 73.26 -4.12
N ALA A 109 3.59 72.96 -4.81
CA ALA A 109 3.59 72.28 -6.09
C ALA A 109 4.49 71.03 -6.12
N ARG A 110 5.77 71.15 -6.50
CA ARG A 110 6.74 70.05 -6.59
C ARG A 110 7.75 69.96 -5.45
N ASP A 111 7.77 70.92 -4.53
CA ASP A 111 8.77 70.99 -3.46
C ASP A 111 8.14 70.91 -2.08
N VAL A 112 8.91 70.42 -1.11
CA VAL A 112 8.57 70.45 0.32
C VAL A 112 9.60 71.30 1.06
N LEU A 113 9.12 72.34 1.73
CA LEU A 113 9.89 73.27 2.54
C LEU A 113 9.68 72.97 4.02
N GLN A 114 10.75 73.03 4.80
CA GLN A 114 10.72 72.90 6.25
C GLN A 114 11.04 74.24 6.91
N PHE A 115 10.14 74.70 7.77
CA PHE A 115 10.27 75.93 8.54
C PHE A 115 10.36 75.57 10.02
N ASP A 116 11.36 76.07 10.75
CA ASP A 116 11.43 75.87 12.19
C ASP A 116 10.34 76.72 12.88
N ALA A 117 9.38 76.05 13.51
CA ALA A 117 8.21 76.70 14.08
C ALA A 117 8.56 77.62 15.26
N SER A 118 9.69 77.38 15.94
CA SER A 118 10.17 78.22 17.04
C SER A 118 10.76 79.56 16.58
N THR A 119 11.16 79.65 15.31
CA THR A 119 11.83 80.81 14.73
C THR A 119 10.90 81.70 13.88
N LEU A 120 9.63 81.33 13.74
CA LEU A 120 8.59 82.09 13.02
C LEU A 120 8.29 83.44 13.72
N LYS A 121 9.12 84.45 13.46
CA LYS A 121 9.03 85.79 14.07
C LYS A 121 8.44 86.86 13.16
N THR A 122 8.51 86.69 11.85
CA THR A 122 8.05 87.65 10.83
C THR A 122 6.55 87.46 10.55
N ALA A 123 5.87 88.49 10.05
CA ALA A 123 4.46 88.41 9.65
C ALA A 123 4.26 87.73 8.27
N SER A 124 5.36 87.42 7.57
CA SER A 124 5.37 86.75 6.26
C SER A 124 6.40 85.63 6.21
N LEU A 125 6.09 84.59 5.43
CA LEU A 125 6.94 83.44 5.15
C LEU A 125 7.38 83.48 3.70
N GLN A 126 8.70 83.54 3.46
CA GLN A 126 9.29 83.48 2.12
C GLN A 126 9.87 82.10 1.84
N VAL A 127 10.01 81.74 0.55
CA VAL A 127 10.67 80.49 0.14
C VAL A 127 12.10 80.39 0.67
N SER A 128 12.82 81.51 0.77
CA SER A 128 14.20 81.59 1.29
C SER A 128 14.31 81.24 2.77
N ASP A 129 13.22 81.40 3.53
CA ASP A 129 13.21 81.17 4.97
C ASP A 129 13.02 79.68 5.31
N GLY A 130 12.60 78.88 4.31
CA GLY A 130 12.38 77.44 4.44
C GLY A 130 13.54 76.62 3.88
N GLN A 131 13.96 75.60 4.63
CA GLN A 131 14.90 74.60 4.12
C GLN A 131 14.18 73.69 3.12
N ARG A 132 14.62 73.65 1.86
CA ARG A 132 14.10 72.69 0.88
C ARG A 132 14.53 71.28 1.26
N LEU A 133 13.56 70.46 1.67
CA LEU A 133 13.81 69.06 2.01
C LEU A 133 13.80 68.17 0.78
N LEU A 134 12.81 68.38 -0.08
CA LEU A 134 12.50 67.51 -1.19
C LEU A 134 12.12 68.37 -2.40
N SER A 135 12.53 67.94 -3.59
CA SER A 135 11.97 68.39 -4.86
C SER A 135 11.62 67.16 -5.67
N SER A 136 10.38 67.08 -6.17
CA SER A 136 9.93 65.99 -7.02
C SER A 136 10.15 66.35 -8.48
N ASP A 137 10.94 65.55 -9.18
CA ASP A 137 10.96 65.54 -10.65
C ASP A 137 9.63 64.97 -11.21
N PHE A 138 8.92 64.21 -10.38
CA PHE A 138 7.71 63.45 -10.71
C PHE A 138 6.46 64.16 -10.18
N GLY A 139 5.81 64.93 -11.06
CA GLY A 139 4.48 65.50 -10.80
C GLY A 139 4.35 66.47 -9.62
N VAL A 140 3.12 66.93 -9.36
CA VAL A 140 2.77 67.81 -8.24
C VAL A 140 2.54 66.97 -6.99
N ILE A 141 3.14 67.35 -5.87
CA ILE A 141 2.90 66.78 -4.55
C ILE A 141 1.57 67.33 -4.01
N LEU A 142 0.69 66.41 -3.63
CA LEU A 142 -0.66 66.69 -3.13
C LEU A 142 -0.74 66.59 -1.61
N THR A 143 0.00 65.66 -1.00
CA THR A 143 -0.05 65.41 0.43
C THR A 143 1.30 64.95 0.96
N VAL A 144 1.53 65.19 2.26
CA VAL A 144 2.69 64.74 3.00
C VAL A 144 2.24 64.12 4.32
N PHE A 145 2.90 63.05 4.72
CA PHE A 145 2.70 62.39 5.99
C PHE A 145 4.06 62.02 6.59
N CYS A 146 4.30 62.35 7.86
CA CYS A 146 5.48 61.88 8.59
C CYS A 146 5.06 60.71 9.47
N ASP A 147 5.71 59.55 9.31
CA ASP A 147 5.43 58.40 10.16
C ASP A 147 6.21 58.45 11.49
N ALA A 148 5.86 57.56 12.43
CA ALA A 148 6.51 57.50 13.74
C ALA A 148 8.02 57.19 13.69
N SER A 149 8.52 56.65 12.58
CA SER A 149 9.95 56.38 12.38
C SER A 149 10.72 57.58 11.81
N GLY A 150 10.02 58.67 11.48
CA GLY A 150 10.57 59.89 10.91
C GLY A 150 10.69 59.85 9.38
N ILE A 151 10.02 58.92 8.70
CA ILE A 151 9.98 58.87 7.23
C ILE A 151 8.89 59.82 6.73
N ILE A 152 9.23 60.59 5.71
CA ILE A 152 8.33 61.50 5.04
C ILE A 152 7.76 60.82 3.80
N TRP A 153 6.46 60.60 3.78
CA TRP A 153 5.70 60.05 2.68
C TRP A 153 5.04 61.19 1.90
N THR A 154 5.25 61.26 0.59
CA THR A 154 4.60 62.26 -0.26
C THR A 154 3.69 61.58 -1.27
N GLY A 155 2.43 61.98 -1.29
CA GLY A 155 1.45 61.56 -2.29
C GLY A 155 1.50 62.50 -3.48
N THR A 156 1.70 61.93 -4.68
CA THR A 156 1.86 62.70 -5.92
C THR A 156 0.64 62.57 -6.82
N ASN A 157 0.44 63.57 -7.68
CA ASN A 157 -0.56 63.51 -8.74
C ASN A 157 -0.05 62.61 -9.89
N GLY A 158 -0.46 61.34 -9.90
CA GLY A 158 -0.22 60.39 -11.00
C GLY A 158 1.00 59.48 -10.86
N TYR A 159 1.88 59.67 -9.86
CA TYR A 159 3.09 58.85 -9.65
C TYR A 159 3.06 58.04 -8.35
N GLY A 160 1.92 58.00 -7.65
CA GLY A 160 1.73 57.24 -6.42
C GLY A 160 2.40 57.88 -5.20
N LEU A 161 2.97 57.02 -4.33
CA LEU A 161 3.63 57.42 -3.09
C LEU A 161 5.15 57.46 -3.28
N LEU A 162 5.78 58.56 -2.91
CA LEU A 162 7.23 58.65 -2.78
C LEU A 162 7.60 58.60 -1.31
N LYS A 163 8.64 57.81 -1.01
CA LYS A 163 9.16 57.62 0.34
C LYS A 163 10.49 58.36 0.47
N HIS A 164 10.54 59.31 1.39
CA HIS A 164 11.73 60.09 1.68
C HIS A 164 12.18 59.80 3.10
N SER A 165 13.24 59.00 3.23
CA SER A 165 13.92 58.80 4.50
C SER A 165 15.19 59.65 4.53
N PRO A 166 15.35 60.56 5.50
CA PRO A 166 16.61 61.28 5.72
C PRO A 166 17.80 60.32 5.89
N ARG A 167 17.57 59.11 6.42
CA ARG A 167 18.61 58.10 6.66
C ARG A 167 19.16 57.44 5.39
N LEU A 168 18.38 57.41 4.31
CA LEU A 168 18.82 56.87 3.01
C LEU A 168 19.73 57.83 2.22
N HIS A 169 19.85 59.08 2.67
CA HIS A 169 20.63 60.12 1.99
C HIS A 169 21.90 60.51 2.75
N ARG A 170 22.38 59.65 3.66
CA ARG A 170 23.62 59.85 4.44
C ARG A 170 24.90 59.76 3.61
N PHE A 171 24.84 59.10 2.45
CA PHE A 171 25.95 59.02 1.51
C PHE A 171 25.80 60.07 0.42
N LYS A 172 26.75 60.99 0.33
CA LYS A 172 26.86 61.93 -0.80
C LYS A 172 27.71 61.30 -1.89
N THR A 173 27.21 61.28 -3.12
CA THR A 173 27.95 60.74 -4.27
C THR A 173 28.35 61.85 -5.22
N TYR A 174 29.64 61.91 -5.56
CA TYR A 174 30.19 62.82 -6.57
C TYR A 174 30.59 62.05 -7.83
N PHE A 175 30.55 62.71 -8.99
CA PHE A 175 30.93 62.14 -10.29
C PHE A 175 30.19 60.84 -10.65
N LYS A 176 28.87 60.82 -10.40
CA LYS A 176 28.03 59.63 -10.62
C LYS A 176 28.24 59.03 -12.01
N GLY A 177 28.45 57.71 -12.07
CA GLY A 177 28.70 56.96 -13.30
C GLY A 177 30.14 57.02 -13.83
N LYS A 178 31.06 57.67 -13.11
CA LYS A 178 32.50 57.69 -13.44
C LYS A 178 33.30 56.97 -12.36
N SER A 179 34.09 55.96 -12.76
CA SER A 179 34.91 55.19 -11.82
C SER A 179 36.07 56.03 -11.27
N VAL A 180 36.17 56.17 -9.95
CA VAL A 180 37.31 56.85 -9.28
C VAL A 180 38.41 55.81 -9.07
N TYR A 181 39.52 55.97 -9.78
CA TYR A 181 40.62 55.01 -9.79
C TYR A 181 41.90 55.74 -9.42
N ARG A 182 42.58 55.29 -8.34
CA ARG A 182 43.78 55.88 -7.65
C ARG A 182 43.48 56.62 -6.33
N PRO A 183 44.52 57.02 -5.56
CA PRO A 183 44.32 57.73 -4.30
C PRO A 183 43.43 58.96 -4.42
N VAL A 184 42.51 59.07 -3.47
CA VAL A 184 41.73 60.29 -3.25
C VAL A 184 42.64 61.27 -2.51
N LEU A 185 42.82 62.47 -3.05
CA LEU A 185 43.67 63.50 -2.46
C LEU A 185 42.83 64.37 -1.54
N THR A 186 43.33 64.61 -0.34
CA THR A 186 42.76 65.53 0.64
C THR A 186 43.90 66.34 1.22
N ASP A 187 43.73 67.66 1.22
CA ASP A 187 44.74 68.59 1.75
C ASP A 187 44.34 69.09 3.15
N ALA A 188 45.23 69.87 3.79
CA ALA A 188 44.97 70.44 5.11
C ALA A 188 43.83 71.49 5.14
N GLN A 189 43.39 71.98 3.97
CA GLN A 189 42.26 72.89 3.82
C GLN A 189 40.95 72.14 3.53
N ASN A 190 40.97 70.80 3.59
CA ASN A 190 39.86 69.91 3.24
C ASN A 190 39.43 69.97 1.77
N ALA A 191 40.26 70.51 0.88
CA ALA A 191 40.06 70.40 -0.56
C ALA A 191 40.24 68.95 -0.99
N VAL A 192 39.43 68.50 -1.96
CA VAL A 192 39.47 67.11 -2.41
C VAL A 192 39.67 67.05 -3.91
N GLY A 193 40.69 66.28 -4.31
CA GLY A 193 41.02 65.99 -5.70
C GLY A 193 40.87 64.50 -5.98
N VAL A 194 40.25 64.16 -7.11
CA VAL A 194 40.13 62.76 -7.55
C VAL A 194 40.61 62.57 -8.97
N LEU A 195 41.13 61.38 -9.26
CA LEU A 195 41.41 60.93 -10.61
C LEU A 195 40.33 59.94 -11.06
N LEU A 196 39.64 60.26 -12.15
CA LEU A 196 38.65 59.37 -12.74
C LEU A 196 39.30 58.47 -13.78
N ARG A 197 38.90 57.21 -13.88
CA ARG A 197 39.49 56.25 -14.83
C ARG A 197 39.39 56.70 -16.30
N SER A 198 38.34 57.45 -16.63
CA SER A 198 38.12 58.03 -17.97
C SER A 198 38.90 59.31 -18.24
N GLU A 199 39.49 59.93 -17.22
CA GLU A 199 40.13 61.24 -17.31
C GLU A 199 41.61 61.16 -16.93
N ARG A 200 42.47 61.90 -17.65
CA ARG A 200 43.92 61.93 -17.38
C ARG A 200 44.35 63.08 -16.46
N LYS A 201 43.40 63.81 -15.90
CA LYS A 201 43.64 64.96 -15.01
C LYS A 201 42.89 64.78 -13.70
N ILE A 202 43.42 65.41 -12.66
CA ILE A 202 42.77 65.47 -11.35
C ILE A 202 41.61 66.47 -11.45
N LEU A 203 40.47 66.09 -10.88
CA LEU A 203 39.26 66.90 -10.81
C LEU A 203 38.99 67.28 -9.35
N ASP A 204 38.61 68.54 -9.15
CA ASP A 204 38.17 69.06 -7.87
C ASP A 204 36.77 68.55 -7.54
N VAL A 205 36.58 68.04 -6.33
CA VAL A 205 35.25 67.65 -5.84
C VAL A 205 34.45 68.94 -5.56
N PRO A 206 33.21 69.04 -6.10
CA PRO A 206 32.33 70.17 -5.79
C PRO A 206 32.17 70.38 -4.28
N ASP A 207 32.08 71.65 -3.87
CA ASP A 207 31.92 72.11 -2.47
C ASP A 207 33.15 71.95 -1.56
N THR A 208 34.30 71.48 -2.08
CA THR A 208 35.54 71.33 -1.27
C THR A 208 36.61 72.40 -1.53
N GLY A 209 36.40 73.27 -2.51
CA GLY A 209 37.41 74.24 -2.97
C GLY A 209 38.43 73.61 -3.94
N PRO A 210 39.26 74.44 -4.63
CA PRO A 210 40.19 73.94 -5.63
C PRO A 210 41.42 73.27 -5.01
N MET A 211 41.78 72.09 -5.50
CA MET A 211 42.98 71.36 -5.10
C MET A 211 44.21 71.94 -5.80
N GLN A 212 45.14 72.48 -5.01
CA GLN A 212 46.41 73.00 -5.52
C GLN A 212 47.46 71.90 -5.53
N LEU A 213 47.98 71.55 -6.71
CA LEU A 213 49.01 70.52 -6.89
C LEU A 213 50.25 71.07 -7.58
N PRO A 214 51.43 70.47 -7.36
CA PRO A 214 52.61 70.74 -8.18
C PRO A 214 52.33 70.28 -9.63
N ALA A 215 53.08 70.82 -10.61
CA ALA A 215 52.82 70.63 -12.05
C ALA A 215 52.46 69.18 -12.45
N GLN A 216 51.34 69.02 -13.18
CA GLN A 216 50.54 67.80 -13.32
C GLN A 216 51.31 66.52 -13.66
N PRO A 217 51.51 65.58 -12.70
CA PRO A 217 51.92 64.22 -13.00
C PRO A 217 50.70 63.29 -13.09
N VAL A 218 50.85 62.22 -13.87
CA VAL A 218 49.84 61.17 -13.98
C VAL A 218 49.90 60.24 -12.76
N ILE A 219 51.03 60.08 -12.06
CA ILE A 219 51.25 59.15 -10.92
C ILE A 219 51.76 59.85 -9.66
N PHE A 220 51.06 59.65 -8.54
CA PHE A 220 51.31 60.31 -7.26
C PHE A 220 50.88 59.41 -6.08
N SER A 221 51.42 59.67 -4.90
CA SER A 221 51.02 59.05 -3.64
C SER A 221 49.83 59.79 -3.00
N ARG A 222 49.33 59.28 -1.88
CA ARG A 222 48.52 60.10 -0.96
C ARG A 222 49.30 61.33 -0.48
N ILE A 223 48.57 62.38 -0.08
CA ILE A 223 49.11 63.49 0.72
C ILE A 223 49.13 63.03 2.18
N ALA A 224 50.29 63.12 2.84
CA ALA A 224 50.37 62.96 4.29
C ALA A 224 50.72 64.29 4.95
N ILE A 225 50.23 64.49 6.16
CA ILE A 225 50.41 65.72 6.93
C ILE A 225 51.28 65.38 8.14
N ASP A 226 52.39 66.10 8.33
CA ASP A 226 53.27 65.92 9.48
C ASP A 226 52.72 66.61 10.75
N GLY A 227 53.34 66.37 11.90
CA GLY A 227 52.94 66.96 13.18
C GLY A 227 53.05 68.49 13.25
N ASN A 228 53.74 69.12 12.29
CA ASN A 228 53.83 70.57 12.15
C ASN A 228 52.79 71.13 11.16
N GLY A 229 51.92 70.29 10.59
CA GLY A 229 50.93 70.66 9.59
C GLY A 229 51.49 70.81 8.17
N ASN A 230 52.76 70.48 7.90
CA ASN A 230 53.27 70.48 6.54
C ASN A 230 52.74 69.26 5.79
N GLN A 231 52.48 69.46 4.50
CA GLN A 231 51.93 68.43 3.62
C GLN A 231 53.04 67.86 2.75
N TRP A 232 53.02 66.55 2.57
CA TRP A 232 54.05 65.80 1.86
C TRP A 232 53.41 64.88 0.84
N MET A 233 53.97 64.87 -0.38
CA MET A 233 53.48 64.05 -1.47
C MET A 233 54.65 63.60 -2.35
N VAL A 234 54.65 62.33 -2.75
CA VAL A 234 55.61 61.79 -3.71
C VAL A 234 54.95 61.73 -5.08
N MET A 235 55.67 62.11 -6.12
CA MET A 235 55.19 62.09 -7.50
C MET A 235 56.22 61.46 -8.44
N GLU A 236 55.72 60.76 -9.47
CA GLU A 236 56.56 60.33 -10.59
C GLU A 236 56.81 61.52 -11.52
N ARG A 237 58.09 61.80 -11.81
CA ARG A 237 58.53 62.82 -12.75
C ARG A 237 58.49 62.28 -14.19
N ASN A 238 58.60 63.18 -15.16
CA ASN A 238 58.63 62.83 -16.59
C ASN A 238 59.81 61.88 -16.95
N ASP A 239 60.91 61.95 -16.20
CA ASP A 239 62.08 61.06 -16.33
C ASP A 239 61.90 59.70 -15.64
N ARG A 240 60.69 59.40 -15.15
CA ARG A 240 60.30 58.14 -14.47
C ARG A 240 60.89 57.95 -13.07
N ASP A 241 61.60 58.93 -12.53
CA ASP A 241 62.08 58.94 -11.15
C ASP A 241 61.05 59.56 -10.20
N LEU A 242 61.26 59.39 -8.90
CA LEU A 242 60.38 59.97 -7.88
C LEU A 242 60.93 61.27 -7.32
N GLU A 243 60.04 62.19 -7.01
CA GLU A 243 60.35 63.41 -6.27
C GLU A 243 59.34 63.64 -5.16
N LEU A 244 59.86 63.91 -3.97
CA LEU A 244 59.11 64.27 -2.79
C LEU A 244 58.90 65.78 -2.81
N TYR A 245 57.65 66.21 -2.68
CA TYR A 245 57.24 67.59 -2.57
C TYR A 245 56.75 67.89 -1.16
N LYS A 246 57.05 69.09 -0.70
CA LYS A 246 56.58 69.65 0.57
C LYS A 246 55.70 70.87 0.29
N ARG A 247 54.63 71.03 1.05
CA ARG A 247 53.89 72.29 1.17
C ARG A 247 53.84 72.68 2.64
N PRO A 248 54.35 73.86 3.02
CA PRO A 248 54.23 74.34 4.39
C PRO A 248 52.78 74.39 4.88
N ALA A 249 52.58 74.36 6.19
CA ALA A 249 51.25 74.46 6.80
C ALA A 249 50.44 75.70 6.39
N ASN A 250 51.11 76.75 5.90
CA ASN A 250 50.48 77.96 5.38
C ASN A 250 49.62 77.64 4.13
N PRO A 251 48.30 77.92 4.14
CA PRO A 251 47.39 77.65 3.02
C PRO A 251 47.81 78.33 1.70
N SER A 252 48.51 79.46 1.75
CA SER A 252 48.96 80.18 0.55
C SER A 252 50.33 79.73 0.03
N ALA A 253 51.02 78.83 0.73
CA ALA A 253 52.33 78.37 0.30
C ALA A 253 52.24 77.41 -0.89
N ALA A 254 53.14 77.60 -1.85
CA ALA A 254 53.29 76.71 -3.00
C ALA A 254 54.00 75.40 -2.60
N TRP A 255 53.80 74.36 -3.40
CA TRP A 255 54.55 73.12 -3.29
C TRP A 255 56.00 73.32 -3.75
N GLU A 256 56.97 72.86 -2.94
CA GLU A 256 58.40 72.90 -3.24
C GLU A 256 59.00 71.48 -3.32
N PRO A 257 59.93 71.21 -4.24
CA PRO A 257 60.64 69.93 -4.28
C PRO A 257 61.61 69.81 -3.10
N ALA A 258 61.53 68.70 -2.37
CA ALA A 258 62.32 68.45 -1.16
C ALA A 258 63.41 67.37 -1.35
N LEU A 259 63.12 66.31 -2.11
CA LEU A 259 64.05 65.21 -2.35
C LEU A 259 63.80 64.57 -3.71
N LYS A 260 64.88 64.33 -4.47
CA LYS A 260 64.86 63.52 -5.71
C LYS A 260 65.40 62.14 -5.42
N TYR A 261 64.77 61.12 -6.01
CA TYR A 261 65.15 59.74 -5.81
C TYR A 261 65.11 58.97 -7.13
N ALA A 262 66.30 58.56 -7.58
CA ALA A 262 66.47 57.82 -8.82
C ALA A 262 66.12 56.34 -8.61
N CYS A 263 65.01 55.89 -9.21
CA CYS A 263 64.59 54.49 -9.14
C CYS A 263 64.08 53.95 -10.47
N GLY A 264 63.96 54.78 -11.51
CA GLY A 264 63.25 54.45 -12.74
C GLY A 264 61.76 54.16 -12.50
N PRO A 265 61.03 53.74 -13.54
CA PRO A 265 59.57 53.71 -13.54
C PRO A 265 59.01 52.91 -12.36
N ALA A 266 58.17 53.55 -11.56
CA ALA A 266 57.54 52.99 -10.38
C ALA A 266 56.03 53.20 -10.48
N THR A 267 55.29 52.11 -10.69
CA THR A 267 53.82 52.17 -10.80
C THR A 267 53.14 52.23 -9.44
N ASN A 268 53.80 51.74 -8.39
CA ASN A 268 53.26 51.65 -7.04
C ASN A 268 54.30 52.12 -6.02
N PHE A 269 53.93 53.15 -5.28
CA PHE A 269 54.68 53.71 -4.17
C PHE A 269 53.71 54.35 -3.19
N THR A 270 54.10 54.40 -1.93
CA THR A 270 53.32 55.04 -0.89
C THR A 270 54.25 55.67 0.13
N LEU A 271 53.71 56.58 0.92
CA LEU A 271 54.44 57.26 1.98
C LEU A 271 53.66 57.27 3.28
N ASP A 272 54.38 57.37 4.38
CA ASP A 272 53.87 57.55 5.72
C ASP A 272 54.84 58.40 6.55
N ILE A 273 54.38 58.94 7.66
CA ILE A 273 55.16 59.87 8.49
C ILE A 273 55.25 59.31 9.90
N ASP A 274 56.45 59.27 10.48
CA ASP A 274 56.62 58.88 11.88
C ASP A 274 56.36 60.03 12.87
N THR A 275 56.27 59.70 14.15
CA THR A 275 56.08 60.68 15.23
C THR A 275 57.22 61.70 15.36
N GLY A 276 58.37 61.44 14.74
CA GLY A 276 59.51 62.36 14.67
C GLY A 276 59.49 63.25 13.42
N ASN A 277 58.39 63.26 12.65
CA ASN A 277 58.24 63.95 11.38
C ASN A 277 59.23 63.50 10.29
N ASN A 278 59.79 62.28 10.37
CA ASN A 278 60.52 61.70 9.25
C ASN A 278 59.54 61.14 8.23
N ILE A 279 59.87 61.32 6.95
CA ILE A 279 59.07 60.84 5.83
C ILE A 279 59.60 59.48 5.40
N TRP A 280 58.71 58.49 5.38
CA TRP A 280 59.02 57.14 4.97
C TRP A 280 58.34 56.83 3.64
N ILE A 281 59.11 56.36 2.67
CA ILE A 281 58.62 56.04 1.33
C ILE A 281 58.94 54.59 1.05
N ALA A 282 57.93 53.81 0.68
CA ALA A 282 58.12 52.44 0.24
C ALA A 282 57.87 52.36 -1.27
N VAL A 283 58.89 51.91 -2.01
CA VAL A 283 58.85 51.78 -3.47
C VAL A 283 59.71 50.61 -3.92
N LYS A 284 59.18 49.80 -4.84
CA LYS A 284 59.85 48.58 -5.33
C LYS A 284 60.29 47.67 -4.18
N GLN A 285 61.60 47.52 -3.98
CA GLN A 285 62.21 46.72 -2.91
C GLN A 285 62.96 47.60 -1.89
N GLN A 286 62.68 48.90 -1.85
CA GLN A 286 63.37 49.85 -0.96
C GLN A 286 62.41 50.57 -0.02
N LEU A 287 62.83 50.66 1.23
CA LEU A 287 62.25 51.52 2.25
C LEU A 287 63.18 52.71 2.44
N ILE A 288 62.69 53.92 2.18
CA ILE A 288 63.48 55.14 2.21
C ILE A 288 63.03 55.98 3.39
N LYS A 289 63.99 56.40 4.22
CA LYS A 289 63.79 57.38 5.27
C LYS A 289 64.36 58.72 4.83
N TYR A 290 63.56 59.77 4.88
CA TYR A 290 64.00 61.15 4.74
C TYR A 290 63.77 61.91 6.04
N ASP A 291 64.83 62.53 6.57
CA ASP A 291 64.79 63.41 7.74
C ASP A 291 64.74 64.88 7.24
N PRO A 292 63.57 65.56 7.33
CA PRO A 292 63.46 66.94 6.83
C PRO A 292 64.32 67.94 7.60
N ALA A 293 64.65 67.68 8.87
CA ALA A 293 65.44 68.60 9.69
C ALA A 293 66.92 68.55 9.31
N LYS A 294 67.44 67.35 9.02
CA LYS A 294 68.83 67.15 8.59
C LYS A 294 69.02 67.22 7.07
N LYS A 295 67.93 67.14 6.31
CA LYS A 295 67.93 66.93 4.84
C LYS A 295 68.72 65.69 4.44
N GLU A 296 68.74 64.68 5.31
CA GLU A 296 69.43 63.42 5.09
C GLU A 296 68.46 62.35 4.59
N MET A 297 68.93 61.50 3.68
CA MET A 297 68.18 60.36 3.18
C MET A 297 68.97 59.07 3.40
N LYS A 298 68.26 58.03 3.84
CA LYS A 298 68.79 56.67 3.96
C LYS A 298 67.84 55.70 3.27
N SER A 299 68.38 54.77 2.49
CA SER A 299 67.63 53.69 1.85
C SER A 299 67.97 52.36 2.49
N PHE A 300 66.96 51.50 2.63
CA PHE A 300 67.06 50.15 3.16
C PHE A 300 66.49 49.16 2.14
N ASP A 301 67.33 48.26 1.63
CA ASP A 301 66.93 47.24 0.67
C ASP A 301 66.35 46.01 1.39
N PHE A 302 65.19 45.56 0.92
CA PHE A 302 64.51 44.35 1.39
C PHE A 302 64.24 43.33 0.27
N SER A 303 64.94 43.45 -0.86
CA SER A 303 64.84 42.53 -2.00
C SER A 303 65.09 41.06 -1.64
N GLY A 304 65.95 40.78 -0.66
CA GLY A 304 66.28 39.42 -0.21
C GLY A 304 65.18 38.70 0.58
N VAL A 305 64.04 39.34 0.83
CA VAL A 305 62.95 38.80 1.67
C VAL A 305 61.84 38.16 0.83
N LEU A 306 61.68 38.61 -0.42
CA LEU A 306 60.59 38.25 -1.31
C LEU A 306 61.13 37.91 -2.70
N ASP A 307 60.86 36.70 -3.18
CA ASP A 307 61.32 36.26 -4.50
C ASP A 307 60.49 36.87 -5.65
N GLY A 308 61.21 37.29 -6.69
CA GLY A 308 60.65 37.78 -7.96
C GLY A 308 60.04 39.18 -7.90
N LYS A 309 59.30 39.57 -8.95
CA LYS A 309 58.64 40.87 -9.01
C LYS A 309 57.41 40.90 -8.08
N TYR A 310 57.23 41.99 -7.34
CA TYR A 310 56.09 42.26 -6.46
C TYR A 310 55.80 43.75 -6.37
N ASN A 311 54.59 44.10 -5.94
CA ASN A 311 54.15 45.48 -5.79
C ASN A 311 54.00 45.86 -4.32
N VAL A 312 54.59 46.99 -3.93
CA VAL A 312 54.31 47.64 -2.64
C VAL A 312 52.98 48.35 -2.74
N LYS A 313 52.06 48.08 -1.82
CA LYS A 313 50.68 48.60 -1.84
C LYS A 313 50.33 49.47 -0.65
N ALA A 314 50.96 49.23 0.50
CA ALA A 314 50.67 49.91 1.74
C ALA A 314 51.92 49.99 2.63
N LEU A 315 51.97 51.01 3.47
CA LEU A 315 53.05 51.26 4.43
C LEU A 315 52.41 51.78 5.72
N ALA A 316 52.82 51.25 6.87
CA ALA A 316 52.41 51.73 8.17
C ALA A 316 53.53 51.56 9.20
N GLY A 317 53.74 52.56 10.04
CA GLY A 317 54.62 52.49 11.21
C GLY A 317 53.86 52.11 12.48
N THR A 318 54.44 51.25 13.33
CA THR A 318 53.89 50.92 14.66
C THR A 318 54.84 51.34 15.79
N SER A 319 54.41 51.22 17.04
CA SER A 319 55.24 51.49 18.22
C SER A 319 56.57 50.73 18.18
N GLY A 320 57.61 51.29 18.82
CA GLY A 320 58.95 50.68 18.87
C GLY A 320 59.79 50.85 17.60
N GLY A 321 59.33 51.63 16.60
CA GLY A 321 60.06 51.92 15.37
C GLY A 321 59.91 50.85 14.28
N PHE A 322 59.01 49.88 14.46
CA PHE A 322 58.73 48.86 13.46
C PHE A 322 57.95 49.44 12.27
N TRP A 323 58.32 49.01 11.08
CA TRP A 323 57.62 49.37 9.84
C TRP A 323 57.04 48.14 9.16
N TRP A 324 55.88 48.32 8.55
CA TRP A 324 55.13 47.25 7.90
C TRP A 324 54.85 47.62 6.47
N ILE A 325 55.26 46.76 5.54
CA ILE A 325 55.15 46.99 4.11
C ILE A 325 54.23 45.91 3.54
N GLY A 326 53.05 46.33 3.10
CA GLY A 326 52.06 45.47 2.48
C GLY A 326 52.40 45.26 1.00
N THR A 327 52.48 44.01 0.57
CA THR A 327 52.76 43.64 -0.82
C THR A 327 51.68 42.72 -1.39
N ASP A 328 51.70 42.49 -2.71
CA ASP A 328 50.87 41.45 -3.34
C ASP A 328 51.32 40.00 -3.04
N LYS A 329 52.45 39.82 -2.32
CA LYS A 329 53.03 38.51 -1.98
C LYS A 329 53.21 38.26 -0.48
N GLY A 330 52.83 39.19 0.37
CA GLY A 330 52.86 39.05 1.83
C GLY A 330 53.08 40.37 2.55
N LEU A 331 53.25 40.30 3.86
CA LEU A 331 53.56 41.43 4.71
C LEU A 331 55.04 41.38 5.09
N VAL A 332 55.80 42.41 4.72
CA VAL A 332 57.19 42.55 5.13
C VAL A 332 57.25 43.40 6.39
N GLN A 333 57.86 42.86 7.44
CA GLN A 333 58.14 43.54 8.69
C GLN A 333 59.58 44.06 8.65
N ALA A 334 59.79 45.36 8.85
CA ALA A 334 61.09 45.97 9.07
C ALA A 334 61.30 46.17 10.58
N ILE A 335 62.26 45.43 11.13
CA ILE A 335 62.60 45.35 12.54
C ILE A 335 63.81 46.25 12.79
N PRO A 336 63.71 47.27 13.67
CA PRO A 336 64.84 48.14 14.00
C PRO A 336 66.07 47.36 14.47
N TRP A 337 67.23 47.72 13.95
CA TRP A 337 68.52 47.13 14.31
C TRP A 337 69.61 48.21 14.42
N LYS A 338 70.76 47.88 15.03
CA LYS A 338 71.84 48.83 15.37
C LYS A 338 72.22 49.79 14.23
N ASP A 339 72.23 49.31 12.98
CA ASP A 339 72.65 50.06 11.79
C ASP A 339 71.55 50.20 10.70
N GLY A 340 70.27 49.96 11.02
CA GLY A 340 69.18 50.03 10.04
C GLY A 340 68.01 49.11 10.38
N PHE A 341 67.61 48.27 9.43
CA PHE A 341 66.52 47.30 9.61
C PHE A 341 66.95 45.88 9.26
N ARG A 342 66.40 44.91 10.00
CA ARG A 342 66.27 43.53 9.53
C ARG A 342 64.87 43.33 9.01
N PHE A 343 64.72 42.65 7.89
CA PHE A 343 63.43 42.42 7.28
C PHE A 343 62.99 40.97 7.45
N ALA A 344 61.72 40.76 7.79
CA ALA A 344 61.10 39.45 7.93
C ALA A 344 59.82 39.37 7.08
N LEU A 345 59.57 38.24 6.44
CA LEU A 345 58.34 38.00 5.68
C LEU A 345 57.32 37.26 6.54
N LEU A 346 56.13 37.85 6.64
CA LEU A 346 54.94 37.18 7.13
C LEU A 346 54.04 36.84 5.95
N ARG A 347 53.73 35.56 5.83
CA ARG A 347 52.88 35.01 4.76
C ARG A 347 51.89 34.00 5.34
N THR A 348 50.90 33.65 4.56
CA THR A 348 50.01 32.53 4.85
C THR A 348 50.84 31.24 4.93
N ILE A 349 50.71 30.53 6.04
CA ILE A 349 51.25 29.18 6.23
C ILE A 349 50.03 28.25 6.27
N PRO A 350 49.89 27.29 5.35
CA PRO A 350 48.85 26.28 5.43
C PRO A 350 48.91 25.59 6.80
N GLU A 351 47.76 25.37 7.45
CA GLU A 351 47.58 24.65 8.74
C GLU A 351 47.71 25.46 10.05
N GLU A 352 48.22 26.69 10.03
CA GLU A 352 48.24 27.54 11.25
C GLU A 352 47.19 28.66 11.21
N HIS A 353 46.21 28.62 12.12
CA HIS A 353 45.19 29.69 12.25
C HIS A 353 45.70 31.00 12.86
N ARG A 354 47.02 31.14 13.10
CA ARG A 354 47.66 32.30 13.73
C ARG A 354 48.52 33.12 12.76
N ASN A 355 48.19 33.11 11.47
CA ASN A 355 48.94 33.83 10.44
C ASN A 355 48.02 34.63 9.51
N ILE A 356 48.63 35.36 8.59
CA ILE A 356 47.92 36.15 7.57
C ILE A 356 47.07 35.21 6.69
N GLN A 357 45.78 35.50 6.56
CA GLN A 357 44.83 34.67 5.80
C GLN A 357 44.97 34.80 4.27
N ASN A 358 45.63 35.86 3.78
CA ASN A 358 45.87 36.07 2.36
C ASN A 358 47.10 36.95 2.14
N ASN A 359 48.01 36.51 1.27
CA ASN A 359 49.27 37.20 0.98
C ASN A 359 49.11 38.55 0.26
N ASN A 360 47.96 38.83 -0.34
CA ASN A 360 47.73 40.05 -1.09
C ASN A 360 47.26 41.18 -0.16
N ILE A 361 48.22 41.88 0.44
CA ILE A 361 47.99 42.95 1.41
C ILE A 361 47.71 44.26 0.68
N ASN A 362 46.53 44.83 0.91
CA ASN A 362 46.06 45.99 0.16
C ASN A 362 46.04 47.29 0.97
N ALA A 363 45.75 47.19 2.27
CA ALA A 363 45.68 48.32 3.18
C ALA A 363 46.35 47.97 4.50
N LEU A 364 47.06 48.94 5.07
CA LEU A 364 47.65 48.86 6.40
C LEU A 364 47.29 50.13 7.16
N MET A 365 46.97 49.98 8.44
CA MET A 365 46.70 51.10 9.33
C MET A 365 47.13 50.72 10.73
N ALA A 366 48.02 51.50 11.34
CA ALA A 366 48.28 51.37 12.77
C ALA A 366 47.03 51.80 13.54
N ASP A 367 46.71 51.09 14.61
CA ASP A 367 45.57 51.44 15.45
C ASP A 367 45.83 52.79 16.13
N PRO A 368 44.88 53.76 16.04
CA PRO A 368 45.06 55.07 16.66
C PRO A 368 45.13 55.06 18.18
N VAL A 369 44.55 54.05 18.84
CA VAL A 369 44.48 53.92 20.30
C VAL A 369 45.67 53.16 20.83
N ASP A 370 45.99 52.01 20.21
CA ASP A 370 47.12 51.18 20.58
C ASP A 370 48.09 51.06 19.39
N PRO A 371 49.10 51.93 19.27
CA PRO A 371 50.05 51.88 18.16
C PRO A 371 50.85 50.58 18.05
N ALA A 372 50.72 49.64 18.99
CA ALA A 372 51.23 48.27 18.87
C ALA A 372 50.26 47.31 18.15
N VAL A 373 49.10 47.78 17.70
CA VAL A 373 48.14 47.02 16.92
C VAL A 373 48.18 47.50 15.48
N LEU A 374 48.24 46.54 14.54
CA LEU A 374 48.21 46.79 13.11
C LEU A 374 46.96 46.16 12.50
N TRP A 375 46.20 46.97 11.78
CA TRP A 375 45.08 46.53 10.96
C TRP A 375 45.54 46.26 9.53
N ILE A 376 45.20 45.09 9.03
CA ILE A 376 45.68 44.55 7.75
C ILE A 376 44.47 44.19 6.88
N GLY A 377 44.25 44.94 5.81
CA GLY A 377 43.22 44.67 4.81
C GLY A 377 43.81 43.86 3.65
N THR A 378 43.13 42.78 3.27
CA THR A 378 43.61 41.84 2.25
C THR A 378 42.65 41.72 1.06
N LEU A 379 43.15 41.33 -0.11
CA LEU A 379 42.31 40.98 -1.27
C LEU A 379 41.85 39.51 -1.21
N GLY A 380 41.07 39.16 -0.19
CA GLY A 380 40.36 37.87 -0.11
C GLY A 380 40.45 37.13 1.23
N GLY A 381 41.25 37.60 2.19
CA GLY A 381 41.34 37.06 3.56
C GLY A 381 40.55 37.85 4.60
N GLY A 382 39.86 38.92 4.20
CA GLY A 382 39.18 39.85 5.10
C GLY A 382 40.12 40.84 5.78
N LEU A 383 39.74 41.28 6.97
CA LEU A 383 40.52 42.14 7.85
C LEU A 383 41.26 41.28 8.88
N SER A 384 42.54 41.56 9.10
CA SER A 384 43.32 40.96 10.17
C SER A 384 43.82 42.02 11.14
N ARG A 385 43.66 41.77 12.43
CA ARG A 385 44.26 42.54 13.53
C ARG A 385 45.50 41.80 13.99
N LEU A 386 46.66 42.45 13.92
CA LEU A 386 47.93 41.94 14.42
C LEU A 386 48.34 42.71 15.67
N ASP A 387 48.55 42.02 16.78
CA ASP A 387 49.25 42.58 17.94
C ASP A 387 50.76 42.38 17.75
N THR A 388 51.49 43.49 17.56
CA THR A 388 52.91 43.45 17.19
C THR A 388 53.82 43.08 18.36
N ARG A 389 53.31 43.10 19.61
CA ARG A 389 54.10 42.76 20.82
C ARG A 389 54.35 41.27 20.93
N ASN A 390 53.35 40.47 20.57
CA ASN A 390 53.36 39.01 20.71
C ASN A 390 53.08 38.27 19.39
N MET A 391 52.97 39.01 18.29
CA MET A 391 52.70 38.51 16.93
C MET A 391 51.42 37.68 16.83
N GLN A 392 50.37 38.04 17.57
CA GLN A 392 49.08 37.35 17.54
C GLN A 392 48.12 37.98 16.53
N PHE A 393 47.47 37.12 15.74
CA PHE A 393 46.46 37.52 14.75
C PHE A 393 45.04 37.24 15.23
N ARG A 394 44.12 38.15 14.92
CA ARG A 394 42.67 37.95 14.96
C ARG A 394 42.06 38.33 13.62
N HIS A 395 41.21 37.48 13.07
CA HIS A 395 40.64 37.66 11.73
C HIS A 395 39.16 37.98 11.76
N TYR A 396 38.75 38.85 10.85
CA TYR A 396 37.37 39.22 10.59
C TYR A 396 37.08 38.99 9.11
N ASN A 397 36.14 38.11 8.82
CA ASN A 397 35.76 37.71 7.47
C ASN A 397 34.24 37.48 7.37
N ILE A 398 33.75 36.90 6.28
CA ILE A 398 32.32 36.63 6.07
C ILE A 398 31.68 35.86 7.24
N ARG A 399 32.42 34.96 7.91
CA ARG A 399 31.92 34.22 9.09
C ARG A 399 31.67 35.12 10.30
N ASN A 400 32.31 36.29 10.35
CA ASN A 400 32.12 37.31 11.38
C ASN A 400 31.08 38.36 10.96
N GLY A 401 30.38 38.17 9.84
CA GLY A 401 29.34 39.09 9.36
C GLY A 401 29.80 40.06 8.27
N PHE A 402 31.02 39.94 7.74
CA PHE A 402 31.44 40.76 6.60
C PHE A 402 30.65 40.35 5.33
N PRO A 403 30.35 41.29 4.41
CA PRO A 403 29.63 40.99 3.17
C PRO A 403 30.57 40.38 2.11
N ASP A 404 31.88 40.66 2.21
CA ASP A 404 32.95 40.17 1.34
C ASP A 404 34.29 40.11 2.09
N ASN A 405 35.24 39.32 1.57
CA ASN A 405 36.59 39.19 2.15
C ASN A 405 37.63 40.11 1.49
N VAL A 406 37.25 40.94 0.52
CA VAL A 406 38.14 41.92 -0.09
C VAL A 406 38.03 43.24 0.65
N ILE A 407 39.16 43.73 1.18
CA ILE A 407 39.24 45.01 1.88
C ILE A 407 40.18 45.94 1.10
N TYR A 408 39.63 47.01 0.52
CA TYR A 408 40.37 47.95 -0.30
C TYR A 408 41.05 49.05 0.49
N GLY A 409 40.33 49.62 1.47
CA GLY A 409 40.81 50.69 2.33
C GLY A 409 40.33 50.50 3.75
N ILE A 410 41.08 51.04 4.69
CA ILE A 410 40.74 51.06 6.12
C ILE A 410 40.90 52.51 6.57
N LEU A 411 39.83 53.06 7.11
CA LEU A 411 39.80 54.35 7.78
C LEU A 411 39.24 54.16 9.19
N THR A 412 39.58 55.07 10.08
CA THR A 412 39.07 55.10 11.45
C THR A 412 38.42 56.44 11.70
N ASP A 413 37.29 56.44 12.40
CA ASP A 413 36.65 57.66 12.88
C ASP A 413 37.21 58.10 14.25
N GLU A 414 36.59 59.12 14.83
CA GLU A 414 36.94 59.69 16.13
C GLU A 414 36.59 58.79 17.32
N ASN A 415 35.66 57.84 17.12
CA ASN A 415 35.26 56.86 18.14
C ASN A 415 36.04 55.55 18.02
N HIS A 416 37.06 55.51 17.16
CA HIS A 416 37.88 54.33 16.87
C HIS A 416 37.11 53.18 16.20
N THR A 417 35.97 53.49 15.57
CA THR A 417 35.25 52.55 14.71
C THR A 417 35.93 52.50 13.34
N LEU A 418 36.10 51.29 12.81
CA LEU A 418 36.76 51.05 11.53
C LEU A 418 35.76 51.09 10.39
N TRP A 419 36.07 51.88 9.38
CA TRP A 419 35.31 51.99 8.14
C TRP A 419 36.14 51.45 6.98
N MET A 420 35.61 50.47 6.26
CA MET A 420 36.34 49.75 5.24
C MET A 420 35.53 49.65 3.95
N SER A 421 36.19 49.79 2.81
CA SER A 421 35.59 49.55 1.51
C SER A 421 35.85 48.12 1.02
N SER A 422 34.86 47.51 0.37
CA SER A 422 34.92 46.14 -0.16
C SER A 422 34.30 46.03 -1.56
N ASN A 423 34.23 44.82 -2.14
CA ASN A 423 33.43 44.61 -3.35
C ASN A 423 31.92 44.58 -3.09
N ARG A 424 31.50 44.50 -1.83
CA ARG A 424 30.09 44.36 -1.43
C ARG A 424 29.67 45.43 -0.43
N GLY A 425 30.11 46.66 -0.68
CA GLY A 425 29.73 47.84 0.07
C GLY A 425 30.79 48.29 1.08
N ILE A 426 30.34 49.08 2.05
CA ILE A 426 31.17 49.61 3.14
C ILE A 426 30.88 48.80 4.41
N ILE A 427 31.95 48.43 5.11
CA ILE A 427 31.92 47.66 6.35
C ILE A 427 32.32 48.60 7.47
N CYS A 428 31.48 48.69 8.50
CA CYS A 428 31.73 49.39 9.74
C CYS A 428 31.93 48.35 10.85
N LEU A 429 33.10 48.33 11.47
CA LEU A 429 33.46 47.40 12.54
C LEU A 429 33.80 48.18 13.80
N GLU A 430 33.08 47.90 14.88
CA GLU A 430 33.37 48.39 16.22
C GLU A 430 34.34 47.42 16.91
N PRO A 431 35.64 47.73 17.03
CA PRO A 431 36.64 46.74 17.47
C PRO A 431 36.43 46.25 18.90
N ALA A 432 35.91 47.12 19.79
CA ALA A 432 35.68 46.82 21.20
C ALA A 432 34.60 45.76 21.40
N THR A 433 33.50 45.83 20.64
CA THR A 433 32.37 44.88 20.74
C THR A 433 32.45 43.76 19.71
N GLY A 434 33.20 43.96 18.62
CA GLY A 434 33.20 43.07 17.45
C GLY A 434 31.95 43.21 16.59
N THR A 435 31.12 44.23 16.81
CA THR A 435 29.89 44.47 16.05
C THR A 435 30.21 44.92 14.64
N VAL A 436 29.59 44.28 13.66
CA VAL A 436 29.75 44.57 12.23
C VAL A 436 28.44 45.13 11.66
N LYS A 437 28.52 46.28 11.01
CA LYS A 437 27.43 46.90 10.24
C LYS A 437 27.86 47.04 8.79
N ASN A 438 27.00 46.60 7.87
CA ASN A 438 27.28 46.62 6.44
C ASN A 438 26.33 47.58 5.72
N PHE A 439 26.91 48.47 4.93
CA PHE A 439 26.20 49.43 4.08
C PHE A 439 26.35 49.04 2.62
N THR A 440 25.23 49.01 1.91
CA THR A 440 25.09 48.54 0.53
C THR A 440 24.27 49.56 -0.27
N VAL A 441 23.98 49.27 -1.54
CA VAL A 441 23.03 50.05 -2.36
C VAL A 441 21.66 50.25 -1.69
N LYS A 442 21.24 49.31 -0.84
CA LYS A 442 19.98 49.42 -0.08
C LYS A 442 20.02 50.52 1.00
N ASP A 443 21.21 50.94 1.40
CA ASP A 443 21.48 51.93 2.44
C ASP A 443 21.78 53.33 1.86
N GLY A 444 21.73 53.48 0.53
CA GLY A 444 21.99 54.73 -0.16
C GLY A 444 23.35 54.81 -0.88
N LEU A 445 24.14 53.73 -0.91
CA LEU A 445 25.35 53.70 -1.74
C LEU A 445 24.97 53.69 -3.24
N PRO A 446 25.76 54.35 -4.12
CA PRO A 446 25.51 54.31 -5.56
C PRO A 446 25.78 52.92 -6.15
N THR A 447 26.80 52.23 -5.63
CA THR A 447 27.20 50.88 -6.01
C THR A 447 27.80 50.16 -4.81
N ASN A 448 27.88 48.83 -4.89
CA ASN A 448 28.53 48.00 -3.88
C ASN A 448 30.04 47.84 -4.15
N GLU A 449 30.51 48.10 -5.38
CA GLU A 449 31.89 47.80 -5.78
C GLU A 449 32.80 49.02 -5.63
N PHE A 450 33.76 48.92 -4.70
CA PHE A 450 34.77 49.95 -4.44
C PHE A 450 36.10 49.66 -5.13
N ASN A 451 36.96 50.67 -5.23
CA ASN A 451 38.24 50.57 -5.92
C ASN A 451 39.44 50.52 -4.95
N VAL A 452 40.49 49.83 -5.40
CA VAL A 452 41.80 49.78 -4.74
C VAL A 452 42.40 51.19 -4.62
N TRP A 453 43.00 51.50 -3.46
CA TRP A 453 43.66 52.77 -3.12
C TRP A 453 42.77 54.02 -3.12
N ALA A 454 41.51 53.92 -3.55
CA ALA A 454 40.61 55.05 -3.63
C ALA A 454 39.93 55.31 -2.29
N TYR A 455 40.70 55.73 -1.27
CA TYR A 455 40.14 56.09 0.03
C TYR A 455 40.97 57.17 0.70
N ALA A 456 40.31 58.05 1.45
CA ALA A 456 40.94 59.09 2.24
C ALA A 456 40.01 59.57 3.35
N ARG A 457 40.59 60.12 4.42
CA ARG A 457 39.86 60.83 5.48
C ARG A 457 40.25 62.30 5.44
N ARG A 458 39.26 63.19 5.37
CA ARG A 458 39.45 64.65 5.48
C ARG A 458 39.77 65.04 6.93
N VAL A 459 40.39 66.19 7.12
CA VAL A 459 40.72 66.72 8.45
C VAL A 459 39.44 66.94 9.28
N ASP A 460 38.34 67.31 8.63
CA ASP A 460 37.02 67.48 9.27
C ASP A 460 36.31 66.18 9.69
N GLY A 461 36.93 65.01 9.46
CA GLY A 461 36.37 63.69 9.82
C GLY A 461 35.55 63.01 8.71
N THR A 462 35.34 63.68 7.58
CA THR A 462 34.62 63.09 6.44
C THR A 462 35.41 61.92 5.84
N MET A 463 34.73 60.79 5.64
CA MET A 463 35.26 59.61 4.96
C MET A 463 34.99 59.70 3.47
N LEU A 464 36.01 59.37 2.67
CA LEU A 464 35.94 59.36 1.23
C LEU A 464 36.33 57.97 0.72
N PHE A 465 35.47 57.35 -0.08
CA PHE A 465 35.71 56.07 -0.73
C PHE A 465 35.32 56.13 -2.20
N GLY A 466 36.29 55.89 -3.09
CA GLY A 466 36.09 55.81 -4.52
C GLY A 466 35.54 54.44 -4.93
N CYS A 467 34.55 54.47 -5.81
CA CYS A 467 33.85 53.30 -6.30
C CYS A 467 33.75 53.34 -7.83
N VAL A 468 33.19 52.28 -8.42
CA VAL A 468 33.00 52.21 -9.87
C VAL A 468 31.99 53.24 -10.40
N GLU A 469 31.13 53.78 -9.53
CA GLU A 469 30.12 54.79 -9.88
C GLU A 469 30.39 56.19 -9.31
N GLY A 470 31.60 56.49 -8.84
CA GLY A 470 31.96 57.83 -8.37
C GLY A 470 32.74 57.85 -7.07
N LEU A 471 32.69 58.98 -6.37
CA LEU A 471 33.24 59.14 -5.03
C LEU A 471 32.11 59.19 -4.00
N VAL A 472 32.13 58.28 -3.04
CA VAL A 472 31.23 58.30 -1.89
C VAL A 472 31.87 59.09 -0.77
N ALA A 473 31.16 60.09 -0.27
CA ALA A 473 31.55 60.92 0.86
C ALA A 473 30.48 60.87 1.95
N PHE A 474 30.88 60.71 3.20
CA PHE A 474 29.98 60.75 4.35
C PHE A 474 30.72 61.08 5.64
N HIS A 475 30.00 61.57 6.64
CA HIS A 475 30.55 61.74 7.98
C HIS A 475 30.05 60.62 8.91
N PRO A 476 30.93 59.91 9.65
CA PRO A 476 30.51 58.83 10.56
C PRO A 476 29.46 59.27 11.60
N ARG A 477 29.58 60.52 12.10
CA ARG A 477 28.60 61.17 12.99
C ARG A 477 27.15 61.18 12.48
N ASP A 478 26.93 61.07 11.17
CA ASP A 478 25.58 61.06 10.57
C ASP A 478 24.91 59.67 10.69
N PHE A 479 25.66 58.65 11.12
CA PHE A 479 25.19 57.26 11.25
C PHE A 479 24.71 56.95 12.68
N ILE A 480 23.76 57.75 13.16
CA ILE A 480 23.07 57.49 14.43
C ILE A 480 22.02 56.39 14.21
N ASP A 481 22.04 55.37 15.07
CA ASP A 481 21.09 54.25 15.02
C ASP A 481 19.66 54.71 15.29
N ASN A 482 18.69 54.10 14.62
CA ASN A 482 17.29 54.33 14.90
C ASN A 482 16.87 53.66 16.23
N PRO A 483 16.52 54.42 17.29
CA PRO A 483 16.07 53.81 18.54
C PRO A 483 14.64 53.23 18.42
N PHE A 484 13.93 53.48 17.32
CA PHE A 484 12.55 53.01 17.15
C PHE A 484 12.48 51.50 16.95
N ALA A 485 12.05 50.79 17.99
CA ALA A 485 11.73 49.37 17.92
C ALA A 485 10.39 49.19 17.16
N PRO A 486 10.36 48.39 16.09
CA PRO A 486 9.18 48.36 15.24
C PRO A 486 8.06 47.52 15.83
N GLY A 487 6.81 47.97 15.64
CA GLY A 487 5.65 47.12 15.89
C GLY A 487 5.69 45.90 14.97
N ILE A 488 5.22 44.75 15.47
CA ILE A 488 5.11 43.54 14.66
C ILE A 488 3.64 43.12 14.53
N SER A 489 3.24 42.78 13.31
CA SER A 489 1.89 42.29 13.01
C SER A 489 1.95 40.97 12.26
N ILE A 490 1.03 40.06 12.57
CA ILE A 490 0.81 38.83 11.81
C ILE A 490 -0.14 39.17 10.67
N THR A 491 0.34 39.14 9.44
CA THR A 491 -0.35 39.69 8.25
C THR A 491 -0.98 38.62 7.36
N GLY A 492 -0.68 37.34 7.59
CA GLY A 492 -1.21 36.26 6.78
C GLY A 492 -1.12 34.89 7.42
N LEU A 493 -2.02 34.02 6.98
CA LEU A 493 -2.05 32.61 7.35
C LEU A 493 -2.31 31.77 6.10
N GLU A 494 -1.51 30.74 5.92
CA GLU A 494 -1.78 29.64 5.00
C GLU A 494 -1.97 28.35 5.79
N VAL A 495 -2.97 27.57 5.40
CA VAL A 495 -3.21 26.22 5.92
C VAL A 495 -3.18 25.28 4.72
N ASN A 496 -2.33 24.25 4.76
CA ASN A 496 -2.12 23.30 3.66
C ASN A 496 -1.83 23.99 2.31
N ASN A 497 -0.91 24.98 2.33
CA ASN A 497 -0.52 25.79 1.17
C ASN A 497 -1.67 26.58 0.51
N ARG A 498 -2.77 26.82 1.23
CA ARG A 498 -3.87 27.69 0.79
C ARG A 498 -3.98 28.88 1.73
N ARG A 499 -3.95 30.08 1.16
CA ARG A 499 -4.10 31.33 1.92
C ARG A 499 -5.53 31.46 2.43
N ILE A 500 -5.66 31.70 3.73
CA ILE A 500 -6.95 31.81 4.42
C ILE A 500 -7.32 33.28 4.52
N ALA A 501 -8.57 33.61 4.18
CA ALA A 501 -9.10 34.97 4.26
C ALA A 501 -10.41 34.98 5.06
N VAL A 502 -10.79 36.17 5.55
CA VAL A 502 -12.05 36.36 6.28
C VAL A 502 -13.23 36.07 5.35
N GLY A 503 -14.18 35.26 5.82
CA GLY A 503 -15.37 34.89 5.04
C GLY A 503 -15.10 33.92 3.89
N ASP A 504 -13.94 33.28 3.83
CA ASP A 504 -13.69 32.22 2.85
C ASP A 504 -14.48 30.93 3.16
N SER A 505 -14.49 30.00 2.20
CA SER A 505 -15.17 28.70 2.33
C SER A 505 -14.69 27.83 3.50
N SER A 506 -13.53 28.12 4.09
CA SER A 506 -12.99 27.35 5.22
C SER A 506 -13.62 27.77 6.55
N GLY A 507 -14.08 29.02 6.67
CA GLY A 507 -14.68 29.57 7.89
C GLY A 507 -13.72 29.67 9.08
N LEU A 508 -12.40 29.51 8.87
CA LEU A 508 -11.39 29.47 9.93
C LEU A 508 -11.13 30.85 10.55
N LEU A 509 -11.28 31.93 9.79
CA LEU A 509 -11.09 33.31 10.24
C LEU A 509 -12.43 34.06 10.25
N GLN A 510 -12.84 34.51 11.44
CA GLN A 510 -14.01 35.38 11.64
C GLN A 510 -13.67 36.88 11.49
N GLN A 511 -12.39 37.22 11.66
CA GLN A 511 -11.82 38.56 11.53
C GLN A 511 -10.42 38.44 10.93
N SER A 512 -9.81 39.58 10.55
CA SER A 512 -8.45 39.57 10.00
C SER A 512 -7.47 38.85 10.95
N ILE A 513 -6.49 38.16 10.38
CA ILE A 513 -5.47 37.44 11.16
C ILE A 513 -4.70 38.39 12.09
N GLU A 514 -4.56 39.66 11.72
CA GLU A 514 -3.92 40.72 12.52
C GLU A 514 -4.59 40.92 13.89
N PHE A 515 -5.91 40.71 13.98
CA PHE A 515 -6.68 40.85 15.22
C PHE A 515 -7.01 39.50 15.87
N THR A 516 -6.63 38.39 15.24
CA THR A 516 -6.97 37.04 15.70
C THR A 516 -5.97 36.59 16.77
N ARG A 517 -6.44 36.41 18.01
CA ARG A 517 -5.61 35.89 19.11
C ARG A 517 -5.58 34.36 19.21
N ARG A 518 -6.67 33.72 18.80
CA ARG A 518 -6.90 32.27 18.93
C ARG A 518 -7.38 31.68 17.61
N LEU A 519 -6.69 30.64 17.17
CA LEU A 519 -6.99 29.92 15.94
C LEU A 519 -7.21 28.43 16.27
N LYS A 520 -8.38 27.90 15.91
CA LYS A 520 -8.68 26.47 16.02
C LYS A 520 -8.63 25.85 14.64
N LEU A 521 -7.76 24.87 14.46
CA LEU A 521 -7.57 24.17 13.20
C LEU A 521 -8.09 22.73 13.31
N PRO A 522 -8.75 22.20 12.28
CA PRO A 522 -9.12 20.79 12.22
C PRO A 522 -7.87 19.92 12.10
N ALA A 523 -8.00 18.61 12.36
CA ALA A 523 -6.88 17.66 12.28
C ALA A 523 -6.21 17.62 10.89
N SER A 524 -6.94 17.93 9.83
CA SER A 524 -6.42 18.02 8.46
C SER A 524 -5.61 19.30 8.20
N GLY A 525 -5.80 20.35 9.00
CA GLY A 525 -5.11 21.65 8.86
C GLY A 525 -3.83 21.71 9.67
N ASN A 526 -3.03 20.65 9.65
CA ASN A 526 -1.85 20.51 10.51
C ASN A 526 -0.55 21.05 9.89
N SER A 527 -0.61 21.57 8.67
CA SER A 527 0.52 22.26 8.02
C SER A 527 0.15 23.73 7.85
N ILE A 528 0.93 24.61 8.48
CA ILE A 528 0.63 26.05 8.57
C ILE A 528 1.84 26.88 8.15
N THR A 529 1.58 27.99 7.47
CA THR A 529 2.56 29.06 7.25
C THR A 529 1.99 30.36 7.77
N ILE A 530 2.73 31.03 8.64
CA ILE A 530 2.34 32.29 9.26
C ILE A 530 3.21 33.39 8.66
N TYR A 531 2.58 34.41 8.11
CA TYR A 531 3.24 35.61 7.58
C TYR A 531 3.16 36.71 8.62
N PHE A 532 4.26 37.44 8.77
CA PHE A 532 4.37 38.55 9.70
C PHE A 532 5.14 39.70 9.05
N ALA A 533 5.00 40.89 9.59
CA ALA A 533 5.71 42.07 9.11
C ALA A 533 6.10 42.97 10.28
N ALA A 534 7.29 43.55 10.18
CA ALA A 534 7.71 44.67 11.01
C ALA A 534 7.18 45.96 10.39
N LEU A 535 6.51 46.80 11.18
CA LEU A 535 5.97 48.09 10.77
C LEU A 535 7.08 49.16 10.79
N GLU A 536 8.13 48.90 10.00
CA GLU A 536 9.27 49.78 9.78
C GLU A 536 9.57 49.82 8.29
N TYR A 537 9.60 51.04 7.75
CA TYR A 537 9.62 51.24 6.31
C TYR A 537 10.92 51.82 5.78
N THR A 538 11.96 52.07 6.61
CA THR A 538 13.22 52.66 6.15
C THR A 538 13.91 51.70 5.19
N ILE A 539 14.23 50.49 5.65
CA ILE A 539 14.79 49.40 4.83
C ILE A 539 14.10 48.08 5.20
N PRO A 540 12.89 47.81 4.69
CA PRO A 540 12.10 46.65 5.08
C PRO A 540 12.83 45.31 4.92
N SER A 541 13.67 45.19 3.88
CA SER A 541 14.43 43.96 3.61
C SER A 541 15.57 43.68 4.59
N LYS A 542 15.88 44.63 5.50
CA LYS A 542 16.85 44.47 6.58
C LYS A 542 16.20 44.30 7.96
N ASN A 543 14.87 44.37 8.05
CA ASN A 543 14.18 44.09 9.30
C ASN A 543 14.43 42.63 9.68
N GLY A 544 14.93 42.42 10.89
CA GLY A 544 15.20 41.10 11.41
C GLY A 544 14.00 40.56 12.17
N PHE A 545 13.85 39.24 12.13
CA PHE A 545 12.80 38.50 12.81
C PHE A 545 13.42 37.36 13.59
N ARG A 546 12.82 37.07 14.75
CA ARG A 546 13.00 35.83 15.49
C ARG A 546 11.62 35.33 15.83
N TYR A 547 11.38 34.06 15.62
CA TYR A 547 10.12 33.43 15.96
C TYR A 547 10.35 32.13 16.70
N TYR A 548 9.30 31.66 17.34
CA TYR A 548 9.33 30.50 18.19
C TYR A 548 7.92 29.92 18.32
N LEU A 549 7.75 28.62 18.03
CA LEU A 549 6.49 27.92 18.27
C LEU A 549 6.55 27.14 19.58
N LYS A 550 6.04 27.77 20.65
CA LYS A 550 5.96 27.16 21.98
C LYS A 550 5.09 25.91 21.91
N GLY A 551 5.66 24.76 22.29
CA GLY A 551 5.04 23.44 22.23
C GLY A 551 5.53 22.55 21.08
N ALA A 552 6.26 23.11 20.11
CA ALA A 552 6.93 22.37 19.03
C ALA A 552 8.46 22.52 19.09
N GLU A 553 8.94 23.71 19.43
CA GLU A 553 10.37 24.04 19.52
C GLU A 553 10.76 24.33 20.99
N PRO A 554 12.06 24.29 21.34
CA PRO A 554 12.54 24.69 22.68
C PRO A 554 13.10 26.12 22.78
N GLU A 555 13.62 26.70 21.69
CA GLU A 555 14.32 28.00 21.68
C GLU A 555 13.91 28.87 20.48
N TRP A 556 14.21 30.16 20.55
CA TRP A 556 14.00 31.11 19.44
C TRP A 556 14.88 30.76 18.24
N THR A 557 14.35 30.98 17.04
CA THR A 557 15.16 30.90 15.82
C THR A 557 16.27 31.95 15.78
N HIS A 558 17.32 31.68 15.01
CA HIS A 558 18.33 32.69 14.69
C HIS A 558 17.68 33.88 13.95
N SER A 559 18.29 35.07 14.09
CA SER A 559 17.83 36.26 13.40
C SER A 559 17.78 36.03 11.88
N THR A 560 16.60 36.16 11.29
CA THR A 560 16.38 36.03 9.84
C THR A 560 15.70 37.29 9.30
N THR A 561 15.85 37.59 8.01
CA THR A 561 15.06 38.63 7.32
C THR A 561 13.79 38.07 6.69
N ASP A 562 13.57 36.75 6.77
CA ASP A 562 12.37 36.11 6.24
C ASP A 562 11.14 36.47 7.09
N ASN A 563 10.10 36.92 6.40
CA ASN A 563 8.87 37.43 7.01
C ASN A 563 7.76 36.36 7.09
N LYS A 564 8.16 35.08 7.11
CA LYS A 564 7.25 33.93 7.20
C LYS A 564 7.87 32.79 8.01
N ALA A 565 7.03 32.01 8.67
CA ALA A 565 7.41 30.79 9.38
C ALA A 565 6.48 29.64 8.95
N SER A 566 7.07 28.51 8.55
CA SER A 566 6.33 27.35 8.04
C SER A 566 6.54 26.14 8.94
N TYR A 567 5.44 25.54 9.39
CA TYR A 567 5.41 24.34 10.23
C TYR A 567 4.62 23.25 9.52
N LEU A 568 5.25 22.08 9.33
CA LEU A 568 4.66 20.95 8.62
C LEU A 568 4.26 19.86 9.62
N ASN A 569 3.08 19.27 9.40
CA ASN A 569 2.59 18.09 10.10
C ASN A 569 2.62 18.21 11.65
N LEU A 570 2.15 19.34 12.18
CA LEU A 570 2.04 19.54 13.62
C LEU A 570 1.09 18.50 14.26
N ALA A 571 1.47 17.98 15.43
CA ALA A 571 0.63 17.04 16.16
C ALA A 571 -0.63 17.73 16.72
N PRO A 572 -1.71 16.98 17.02
CA PRO A 572 -2.84 17.53 17.75
C PRO A 572 -2.39 18.07 19.13
N GLY A 573 -2.74 19.31 19.43
CA GLY A 573 -2.25 20.00 20.62
C GLY A 573 -2.50 21.50 20.59
N SER A 574 -2.07 22.19 21.65
CA SER A 574 -2.11 23.64 21.75
C SER A 574 -0.70 24.21 21.66
N TYR A 575 -0.54 25.18 20.77
CA TYR A 575 0.71 25.84 20.45
C TYR A 575 0.55 27.36 20.60
N THR A 576 1.64 28.06 20.86
CA THR A 576 1.66 29.53 20.83
C THR A 576 2.79 29.97 19.92
N PHE A 577 2.44 30.54 18.77
CA PHE A 577 3.41 31.17 17.88
C PHE A 577 3.78 32.54 18.45
N LEU A 578 5.07 32.78 18.65
CA LEU A 578 5.61 34.04 19.12
C LEU A 578 6.59 34.57 18.07
N VAL A 579 6.51 35.86 17.75
CA VAL A 579 7.45 36.50 16.84
C VAL A 579 7.84 37.89 17.33
N ARG A 580 9.12 38.23 17.22
CA ARG A 580 9.70 39.54 17.50
C ARG A 580 10.33 40.09 16.22
N ALA A 581 10.36 41.40 16.10
CA ALA A 581 11.05 42.11 15.03
C ALA A 581 12.12 43.05 15.57
N CYS A 582 13.15 43.29 14.78
CA CYS A 582 14.01 44.45 14.90
C CYS A 582 13.99 45.30 13.64
N ASN A 583 14.33 46.58 13.79
CA ASN A 583 14.50 47.47 12.66
C ASN A 583 15.80 47.18 11.88
N SER A 584 16.06 47.92 10.80
CA SER A 584 17.26 47.79 9.98
C SER A 584 18.59 48.03 10.71
N ASP A 585 18.56 48.69 11.88
CA ASP A 585 19.74 49.00 12.70
C ASP A 585 19.93 47.98 13.86
N GLY A 586 19.05 46.99 13.97
CA GLY A 586 19.17 45.91 14.95
C GLY A 586 18.49 46.16 16.29
N VAL A 587 17.67 47.21 16.43
CA VAL A 587 16.90 47.49 17.65
C VAL A 587 15.67 46.59 17.72
N TRP A 588 15.65 45.69 18.71
CA TRP A 588 14.58 44.70 18.90
C TRP A 588 13.39 45.25 19.67
N ASN A 589 12.19 44.88 19.22
CA ASN A 589 11.00 44.99 20.03
C ASN A 589 10.88 43.77 20.95
N GLU A 590 10.99 44.01 22.27
CA GLU A 590 10.90 42.95 23.29
C GLU A 590 9.47 42.42 23.49
N THR A 591 8.45 43.13 23.00
CA THR A 591 7.07 42.65 23.04
C THR A 591 6.74 41.80 21.81
N PRO A 592 6.59 40.47 21.94
CA PRO A 592 6.30 39.62 20.79
C PRO A 592 4.83 39.72 20.36
N ALA A 593 4.56 39.58 19.06
CA ALA A 593 3.22 39.21 18.59
C ALA A 593 2.98 37.72 18.89
N ALA A 594 1.80 37.40 19.41
CA ALA A 594 1.43 36.07 19.85
C ALA A 594 0.15 35.58 19.14
N LEU A 595 0.16 34.33 18.67
CA LEU A 595 -1.00 33.64 18.11
C LEU A 595 -1.14 32.26 18.77
N GLU A 596 -2.24 32.05 19.50
CA GLU A 596 -2.57 30.74 20.07
C GLU A 596 -3.21 29.85 19.00
N ILE A 597 -2.63 28.69 18.75
CA ILE A 597 -3.05 27.76 17.69
C ILE A 597 -3.40 26.43 18.35
N THR A 598 -4.62 25.94 18.16
CA THR A 598 -5.04 24.63 18.66
C THR A 598 -5.41 23.73 17.50
N ILE A 599 -4.70 22.62 17.35
CA ILE A 599 -4.96 21.59 16.34
C ILE A 599 -5.81 20.50 16.99
N LEU A 600 -7.04 20.35 16.50
CA LEU A 600 -7.98 19.37 17.02
C LEU A 600 -7.54 17.94 16.65
N PRO A 601 -7.73 16.94 17.54
CA PRO A 601 -7.49 15.56 17.20
C PRO A 601 -8.48 15.07 16.11
N PRO A 602 -8.08 14.09 15.29
CA PRO A 602 -8.99 13.46 14.33
C PRO A 602 -10.23 12.87 15.01
N TRP A 603 -11.35 12.79 14.30
CA TRP A 603 -12.61 12.27 14.84
C TRP A 603 -12.47 10.84 15.43
N TYR A 604 -11.63 10.00 14.83
CA TYR A 604 -11.35 8.62 15.27
C TYR A 604 -10.51 8.54 16.56
N ARG A 605 -9.94 9.66 17.03
CA ARG A 605 -9.28 9.79 18.34
C ARG A 605 -10.12 10.56 19.37
N SER A 606 -11.39 10.84 19.05
CA SER A 606 -12.31 11.48 19.99
C SER A 606 -12.72 10.54 21.13
N LYS A 607 -13.15 11.08 22.27
CA LYS A 607 -13.67 10.29 23.41
C LYS A 607 -14.85 9.39 22.99
N TRP A 608 -15.71 9.87 22.09
CA TRP A 608 -16.83 9.10 21.53
C TRP A 608 -16.38 7.97 20.60
N ALA A 609 -15.31 8.16 19.82
CA ALA A 609 -14.73 7.08 19.03
C ALA A 609 -14.18 5.96 19.91
N TYR A 610 -13.49 6.29 21.02
CA TYR A 610 -13.05 5.27 21.98
C TYR A 610 -14.22 4.54 22.64
N ALA A 611 -15.32 5.23 22.95
CA ALA A 611 -16.54 4.58 23.44
C ALA A 611 -17.15 3.62 22.39
N ALA A 612 -17.18 4.02 21.12
CA ALA A 612 -17.63 3.17 20.02
C ALA A 612 -16.70 1.96 19.80
N TYR A 613 -15.38 2.13 19.93
CA TYR A 613 -14.42 1.03 19.87
C TYR A 613 -14.61 0.05 21.02
N ALA A 614 -14.82 0.55 22.24
CA ALA A 614 -15.14 -0.30 23.39
C ALA A 614 -16.45 -1.06 23.17
N LEU A 615 -17.48 -0.40 22.64
CA LEU A 615 -18.77 -1.05 22.33
C LEU A 615 -18.65 -2.08 21.21
N LEU A 616 -17.88 -1.79 20.16
CA LEU A 616 -17.62 -2.72 19.06
C LEU A 616 -16.80 -3.91 19.54
N LEU A 617 -15.83 -3.69 20.43
CA LEU A 617 -15.05 -4.76 21.06
C LEU A 617 -15.89 -5.60 22.01
N LEU A 618 -16.79 -5.00 22.80
CA LEU A 618 -17.76 -5.71 23.63
C LEU A 618 -18.78 -6.49 22.79
N SER A 619 -19.27 -5.91 21.69
CA SER A 619 -20.16 -6.56 20.74
C SER A 619 -19.47 -7.72 20.02
N LEU A 620 -18.20 -7.54 19.63
CA LEU A 620 -17.38 -8.59 19.05
C LEU A 620 -17.10 -9.69 20.07
N ALA A 621 -16.73 -9.35 21.31
CA ALA A 621 -16.52 -10.31 22.39
C ALA A 621 -17.81 -11.06 22.73
N TYR A 622 -18.95 -10.37 22.79
CA TYR A 622 -20.27 -10.97 22.94
C TYR A 622 -20.60 -11.87 21.74
N GLY A 623 -20.33 -11.43 20.51
CA GLY A 623 -20.51 -12.19 19.29
C GLY A 623 -19.64 -13.45 19.24
N VAL A 624 -18.37 -13.36 19.66
CA VAL A 624 -17.44 -14.48 19.78
C VAL A 624 -17.88 -15.43 20.89
N LEU A 625 -18.31 -14.91 22.05
CA LEU A 625 -18.84 -15.72 23.15
C LEU A 625 -20.12 -16.44 22.72
N ARG A 626 -21.03 -15.74 22.05
CA ARG A 626 -22.27 -16.31 21.49
C ARG A 626 -21.97 -17.31 20.38
N PHE A 627 -21.01 -17.03 19.51
CA PHE A 627 -20.56 -17.95 18.47
C PHE A 627 -19.94 -19.19 19.09
N TYR A 628 -19.11 -19.05 20.12
CA TYR A 628 -18.52 -20.17 20.86
C TYR A 628 -19.59 -21.02 21.54
N LEU A 629 -20.51 -20.41 22.29
CA LEU A 629 -21.63 -21.09 22.94
C LEU A 629 -22.60 -21.73 21.92
N HIS A 630 -22.83 -21.09 20.78
CA HIS A 630 -23.67 -21.62 19.70
C HIS A 630 -22.99 -22.78 18.98
N ARG A 631 -21.69 -22.66 18.70
CA ARG A 631 -20.87 -23.72 18.12
C ARG A 631 -20.77 -24.93 19.05
N GLN A 632 -20.70 -24.72 20.36
CA GLN A 632 -20.76 -25.79 21.35
C GLN A 632 -22.11 -26.52 21.29
N ARG A 633 -23.23 -25.78 21.29
CA ARG A 633 -24.57 -26.37 21.10
C ARG A 633 -24.74 -27.08 19.77
N LEU A 634 -24.16 -26.56 18.68
CA LEU A 634 -24.16 -27.21 17.38
C LEU A 634 -23.32 -28.49 17.38
N HIS A 635 -22.13 -28.48 18.00
CA HIS A 635 -21.31 -29.68 18.12
C HIS A 635 -22.00 -30.75 18.95
N ASP A 636 -22.64 -30.38 20.07
CA ASP A 636 -23.39 -31.32 20.90
C ASP A 636 -24.61 -31.88 20.15
N LYS A 637 -25.33 -31.05 19.40
CA LYS A 637 -26.46 -31.49 18.59
C LYS A 637 -26.03 -32.37 17.42
N LEU A 638 -24.95 -32.01 16.72
CA LEU A 638 -24.39 -32.79 15.62
C LEU A 638 -23.84 -34.13 16.12
N ALA A 639 -23.16 -34.15 17.27
CA ALA A 639 -22.65 -35.38 17.88
C ALA A 639 -23.80 -36.29 18.33
N PHE A 640 -24.90 -35.73 18.82
CA PHE A 640 -26.11 -36.48 19.14
C PHE A 640 -26.78 -37.07 17.89
N GLU A 641 -27.01 -36.24 16.86
CA GLU A 641 -27.59 -36.68 15.58
C GLU A 641 -26.71 -37.72 14.88
N GLN A 642 -25.38 -37.58 14.94
CA GLN A 642 -24.43 -38.56 14.39
C GLN A 642 -24.49 -39.90 15.13
N ARG A 643 -24.55 -39.89 16.48
CA ARG A 643 -24.70 -41.12 17.27
C ARG A 643 -26.04 -41.80 17.01
N GLU A 644 -27.10 -41.04 16.82
CA GLU A 644 -28.43 -41.58 16.52
C GLU A 644 -28.48 -42.18 15.11
N ALA A 645 -27.91 -41.49 14.12
CA ALA A 645 -27.79 -41.99 12.75
C ALA A 645 -26.88 -43.24 12.66
N GLU A 646 -25.75 -43.27 13.38
CA GLU A 646 -24.89 -44.45 13.47
C GLU A 646 -25.62 -45.62 14.11
N ARG A 647 -26.35 -45.41 15.22
CA ARG A 647 -27.11 -46.46 15.86
C ARG A 647 -28.23 -47.01 14.96
N LEU A 648 -28.92 -46.15 14.22
CA LEU A 648 -29.91 -46.56 13.21
C LEU A 648 -29.26 -47.39 12.10
N LYS A 649 -28.11 -46.95 11.60
CA LYS A 649 -27.36 -47.66 10.55
C LYS A 649 -26.81 -49.00 11.04
N GLU A 650 -26.34 -49.08 12.29
CA GLU A 650 -25.94 -50.33 12.92
C GLU A 650 -27.12 -51.30 13.05
N LEU A 651 -28.30 -50.82 13.44
CA LEU A 651 -29.52 -51.62 13.52
C LEU A 651 -29.96 -52.15 12.16
N ASP A 652 -29.90 -51.32 11.12
CA ASP A 652 -30.31 -51.68 9.76
C ASP A 652 -29.34 -52.67 9.11
N THR A 653 -28.04 -52.43 9.28
CA THR A 653 -27.00 -53.37 8.83
C THR A 653 -27.04 -54.68 9.61
N PHE A 654 -27.36 -54.65 10.90
CA PHE A 654 -27.58 -55.86 11.71
C PHE A 654 -28.79 -56.66 11.20
N LYS A 655 -29.95 -56.02 10.99
CA LYS A 655 -31.15 -56.67 10.41
C LYS A 655 -30.83 -57.34 9.08
N SER A 656 -30.19 -56.63 8.16
CA SER A 656 -29.84 -57.16 6.83
C SER A 656 -28.89 -58.37 6.90
N LYS A 657 -27.88 -58.30 7.79
CA LYS A 657 -26.95 -59.43 8.02
C LYS A 657 -27.63 -60.62 8.67
N PHE A 658 -28.53 -60.38 9.63
CA PHE A 658 -29.28 -61.43 10.32
C PHE A 658 -30.12 -62.28 9.37
N TYR A 659 -30.93 -61.65 8.49
CA TYR A 659 -31.76 -62.39 7.53
C TYR A 659 -30.94 -63.17 6.50
N THR A 660 -29.85 -62.57 6.04
CA THR A 660 -28.93 -63.21 5.09
C THR A 660 -28.31 -64.47 5.70
N ASN A 661 -27.84 -64.38 6.95
CA ASN A 661 -27.19 -65.50 7.63
C ASN A 661 -28.21 -66.61 7.97
N ILE A 662 -29.41 -66.27 8.43
CA ILE A 662 -30.47 -67.26 8.70
C ILE A 662 -30.85 -68.03 7.45
N SER A 663 -30.97 -67.36 6.31
CA SER A 663 -31.32 -68.07 5.07
C SER A 663 -30.25 -69.08 4.67
N HIS A 664 -28.97 -68.76 4.91
CA HIS A 664 -27.87 -69.69 4.70
C HIS A 664 -27.95 -70.90 5.63
N GLU A 665 -28.15 -70.67 6.93
CA GLU A 665 -28.25 -71.73 7.93
C GLU A 665 -29.45 -72.67 7.72
N LEU A 666 -30.55 -72.18 7.11
CA LEU A 666 -31.72 -73.01 6.82
C LEU A 666 -31.61 -73.79 5.50
N ARG A 667 -30.91 -73.28 4.49
CA ARG A 667 -30.82 -73.91 3.14
C ARG A 667 -29.92 -75.15 3.12
N THR A 668 -28.85 -75.16 3.91
CA THR A 668 -27.93 -76.30 4.02
C THR A 668 -28.59 -77.57 4.58
N PRO A 669 -29.27 -77.56 5.75
CA PRO A 669 -29.96 -78.75 6.24
C PRO A 669 -31.10 -79.18 5.31
N LEU A 670 -31.77 -78.25 4.65
CA LEU A 670 -32.81 -78.56 3.66
C LEU A 670 -32.26 -79.30 2.43
N THR A 671 -31.06 -78.94 1.95
CA THR A 671 -30.40 -79.66 0.84
C THR A 671 -30.11 -81.11 1.24
N LEU A 672 -29.65 -81.32 2.47
CA LEU A 672 -29.39 -82.64 3.07
C LEU A 672 -30.66 -83.45 3.35
N ILE A 673 -31.83 -82.83 3.34
CA ILE A 673 -33.13 -83.53 3.43
C ILE A 673 -33.67 -83.84 2.05
N VAL A 674 -33.68 -82.86 1.13
CA VAL A 674 -34.33 -82.97 -0.18
C VAL A 674 -33.57 -83.91 -1.11
N ALA A 675 -32.25 -83.73 -1.25
CA ALA A 675 -31.47 -84.47 -2.24
C ALA A 675 -31.39 -85.99 -1.95
N PRO A 676 -31.09 -86.44 -0.71
CA PRO A 676 -31.11 -87.88 -0.39
C PRO A 676 -32.51 -88.50 -0.50
N LEU A 677 -33.55 -87.75 -0.14
CA LEU A 677 -34.93 -88.19 -0.20
C LEU A 677 -35.41 -88.37 -1.65
N GLU A 678 -35.07 -87.44 -2.56
CA GLU A 678 -35.34 -87.58 -3.99
C GLU A 678 -34.65 -88.80 -4.60
N GLN A 679 -33.39 -89.05 -4.21
CA GLN A 679 -32.65 -90.22 -4.65
C GLN A 679 -33.29 -91.53 -4.15
N HIS A 680 -33.66 -91.60 -2.88
CA HIS A 680 -34.30 -92.80 -2.31
C HIS A 680 -35.69 -93.06 -2.89
N ILE A 681 -36.49 -92.01 -3.13
CA ILE A 681 -37.78 -92.14 -3.82
C ILE A 681 -37.58 -92.68 -5.24
N ARG A 682 -36.53 -92.27 -5.96
CA ARG A 682 -36.22 -92.81 -7.29
C ARG A 682 -35.72 -94.26 -7.23
N GLN A 683 -34.80 -94.57 -6.33
CA GLN A 683 -34.12 -95.86 -6.27
C GLN A 683 -35.03 -97.00 -5.75
N TYR A 684 -35.92 -96.70 -4.80
CA TYR A 684 -36.78 -97.71 -4.14
C TYR A 684 -38.26 -97.57 -4.51
N ARG A 685 -38.58 -96.83 -5.58
CA ARG A 685 -39.95 -96.51 -5.99
C ARG A 685 -40.85 -97.74 -6.12
N GLU A 686 -40.27 -98.82 -6.62
CA GLU A 686 -40.98 -100.08 -6.89
C GLU A 686 -40.86 -101.12 -5.76
N MET A 687 -40.00 -100.90 -4.76
CA MET A 687 -39.73 -101.85 -3.67
C MET A 687 -40.42 -101.51 -2.34
N LEU A 688 -40.82 -100.25 -2.12
CA LEU A 688 -41.47 -99.79 -0.89
C LEU A 688 -43.00 -99.92 -0.96
N ASP A 689 -43.65 -100.15 0.18
CA ASP A 689 -45.11 -100.19 0.25
C ASP A 689 -45.74 -98.81 0.01
N ARG A 690 -46.99 -98.79 -0.50
CA ARG A 690 -47.69 -97.54 -0.88
C ARG A 690 -47.76 -96.51 0.25
N LYS A 691 -47.82 -96.93 1.52
CA LYS A 691 -47.93 -96.01 2.66
C LYS A 691 -46.59 -95.34 2.93
N SER A 692 -45.49 -96.09 2.92
CA SER A 692 -44.14 -95.54 3.06
C SER A 692 -43.78 -94.60 1.91
N MET A 693 -44.15 -94.94 0.67
CA MET A 693 -43.93 -94.08 -0.49
C MET A 693 -44.71 -92.75 -0.37
N SER A 694 -45.98 -92.81 0.05
CA SER A 694 -46.80 -91.61 0.29
C SER A 694 -46.22 -90.72 1.39
N ASN A 695 -45.65 -91.31 2.46
CA ASN A 695 -45.00 -90.56 3.54
C ASN A 695 -43.71 -89.87 3.06
N LEU A 696 -42.87 -90.56 2.27
CA LEU A 696 -41.65 -89.96 1.71
C LEU A 696 -41.99 -88.82 0.74
N ASP A 697 -42.99 -89.01 -0.13
CA ASP A 697 -43.51 -87.95 -0.99
C ASP A 697 -44.07 -86.76 -0.18
N MET A 698 -44.70 -87.02 0.97
CA MET A 698 -45.18 -85.97 1.87
C MET A 698 -44.04 -85.18 2.50
N VAL A 699 -42.98 -85.85 2.96
CA VAL A 699 -41.78 -85.16 3.49
C VAL A 699 -41.15 -84.31 2.39
N LEU A 700 -41.00 -84.85 1.17
CA LEU A 700 -40.42 -84.12 0.04
C LEU A 700 -41.24 -82.88 -0.33
N ARG A 701 -42.57 -83.01 -0.39
CA ARG A 701 -43.47 -81.86 -0.61
C ARG A 701 -43.34 -80.79 0.46
N ASN A 702 -43.24 -81.17 1.74
CA ASN A 702 -43.07 -80.21 2.83
C ASN A 702 -41.70 -79.53 2.83
N SER A 703 -40.62 -80.26 2.53
CA SER A 703 -39.28 -79.67 2.40
C SER A 703 -39.21 -78.67 1.24
N ARG A 704 -39.83 -78.98 0.10
CA ARG A 704 -39.96 -78.01 -1.02
C ARG A 704 -40.82 -76.80 -0.66
N LYS A 705 -41.89 -77.00 0.12
CA LYS A 705 -42.71 -75.89 0.65
C LYS A 705 -41.89 -74.97 1.54
N LEU A 706 -41.06 -75.53 2.43
CA LEU A 706 -40.19 -74.74 3.32
C LEU A 706 -39.14 -73.94 2.53
N LEU A 707 -38.57 -74.53 1.47
CA LEU A 707 -37.64 -73.85 0.58
C LEU A 707 -38.27 -72.63 -0.09
N ARG A 708 -39.49 -72.77 -0.64
CA ARG A 708 -40.24 -71.68 -1.26
C ARG A 708 -40.49 -70.52 -0.28
N LEU A 709 -40.80 -70.84 0.98
CA LEU A 709 -41.06 -69.83 2.02
C LEU A 709 -39.81 -69.04 2.40
N ILE A 710 -38.65 -69.71 2.44
CA ILE A 710 -37.37 -69.04 2.66
C ILE A 710 -37.05 -68.09 1.50
N GLU A 711 -37.36 -68.49 0.26
CA GLU A 711 -37.17 -67.66 -0.92
C GLU A 711 -38.08 -66.43 -0.92
N GLU A 712 -39.37 -66.59 -0.58
CA GLU A 712 -40.32 -65.47 -0.42
C GLU A 712 -39.86 -64.47 0.66
N LEU A 713 -39.35 -64.97 1.79
CA LEU A 713 -38.84 -64.12 2.88
C LEU A 713 -37.56 -63.35 2.46
N LEU A 714 -36.70 -63.98 1.66
CA LEU A 714 -35.51 -63.33 1.11
C LEU A 714 -35.85 -62.23 0.10
N ASP A 715 -36.83 -62.47 -0.78
CA ASP A 715 -37.25 -61.47 -1.76
C ASP A 715 -37.84 -60.22 -1.06
N LEU A 716 -38.60 -60.43 0.01
CA LEU A 716 -39.10 -59.35 0.87
C LEU A 716 -37.96 -58.59 1.57
N SER A 717 -36.93 -59.28 2.07
CA SER A 717 -35.74 -58.62 2.62
C SER A 717 -34.96 -57.80 1.59
N LYS A 718 -34.96 -58.20 0.30
CA LYS A 718 -34.29 -57.43 -0.77
C LYS A 718 -35.09 -56.20 -1.18
N LEU A 719 -36.42 -56.27 -1.13
CA LEU A 719 -37.32 -55.13 -1.34
C LEU A 719 -37.11 -54.07 -0.26
N ASP A 720 -37.09 -54.45 1.03
CA ASP A 720 -36.81 -53.54 2.15
C ASP A 720 -35.43 -52.84 2.00
N ALA A 721 -34.43 -53.56 1.47
CA ALA A 721 -33.10 -53.01 1.22
C ALA A 721 -32.98 -52.19 -0.07
N SER A 722 -34.07 -51.98 -0.84
CA SER A 722 -34.08 -51.32 -2.15
C SER A 722 -33.11 -51.94 -3.18
N LYS A 723 -32.81 -53.24 -3.05
CA LYS A 723 -31.84 -53.96 -3.89
C LYS A 723 -32.46 -54.76 -5.03
N LEU A 724 -33.80 -54.77 -5.14
CA LEU A 724 -34.50 -55.36 -6.28
C LEU A 724 -34.65 -54.30 -7.39
N SER A 725 -34.04 -54.52 -8.55
CA SER A 725 -34.13 -53.61 -9.70
C SER A 725 -35.15 -54.13 -10.72
N LEU A 726 -35.93 -53.21 -11.31
CA LEU A 726 -36.90 -53.50 -12.36
C LEU A 726 -36.20 -53.78 -13.70
N ASN A 727 -36.46 -54.93 -14.33
CA ASN A 727 -35.92 -55.30 -15.65
C ASN A 727 -37.06 -55.39 -16.68
N GLU A 728 -37.44 -54.26 -17.28
CA GLU A 728 -38.52 -54.19 -18.26
C GLU A 728 -38.08 -54.66 -19.66
N HIS A 729 -38.88 -55.52 -20.28
CA HIS A 729 -38.70 -55.93 -21.67
C HIS A 729 -40.05 -55.88 -22.43
N PRO A 730 -40.06 -55.73 -23.77
CA PRO A 730 -41.29 -55.78 -24.54
C PRO A 730 -41.96 -57.16 -24.45
N LEU A 731 -43.14 -57.23 -23.83
CA LEU A 731 -43.87 -58.47 -23.58
C LEU A 731 -45.21 -58.46 -24.35
N PRO A 732 -45.50 -59.49 -25.19
CA PRO A 732 -46.82 -59.66 -25.81
C PRO A 732 -47.80 -60.16 -24.74
N LEU A 733 -48.37 -59.22 -23.98
CA LEU A 733 -49.05 -59.49 -22.72
C LEU A 733 -50.23 -60.46 -22.87
N VAL A 734 -51.04 -60.32 -23.91
CA VAL A 734 -52.22 -61.18 -24.11
C VAL A 734 -51.82 -62.63 -24.40
N GLN A 735 -50.79 -62.85 -25.23
CA GLN A 735 -50.27 -64.19 -25.49
C GLN A 735 -49.65 -64.80 -24.23
N TRP A 736 -48.90 -63.99 -23.47
CA TRP A 736 -48.29 -64.42 -22.22
C TRP A 736 -49.36 -64.82 -21.18
N VAL A 737 -50.42 -64.04 -21.00
CA VAL A 737 -51.52 -64.42 -20.10
C VAL A 737 -52.26 -65.67 -20.59
N ARG A 738 -52.43 -65.84 -21.91
CA ARG A 738 -53.06 -67.05 -22.47
C ARG A 738 -52.25 -68.33 -22.16
N GLN A 739 -50.93 -68.22 -22.07
CA GLN A 739 -50.06 -69.33 -21.62
C GLN A 739 -50.33 -69.69 -20.16
N TRP A 740 -50.42 -68.68 -19.27
CA TRP A 740 -50.75 -68.89 -17.86
C TRP A 740 -52.15 -69.46 -17.64
N HIS A 741 -53.12 -68.98 -18.42
CA HIS A 741 -54.45 -69.58 -18.44
C HIS A 741 -54.38 -71.06 -18.87
N SER A 742 -53.68 -71.37 -19.95
CA SER A 742 -53.54 -72.77 -20.40
C SER A 742 -52.84 -73.68 -19.38
N ALA A 743 -51.86 -73.16 -18.64
CA ALA A 743 -51.14 -73.91 -17.60
C ALA A 743 -52.02 -74.31 -16.41
N TYR A 744 -52.97 -73.45 -16.02
CA TYR A 744 -53.89 -73.67 -14.89
C TYR A 744 -55.18 -74.41 -15.27
N LYS A 745 -55.46 -74.56 -16.57
CA LYS A 745 -56.64 -75.26 -17.10
C LYS A 745 -56.81 -76.70 -16.58
N PRO A 746 -55.77 -77.57 -16.52
CA PRO A 746 -55.93 -78.94 -16.00
C PRO A 746 -56.34 -78.97 -14.52
N MET A 747 -55.84 -78.02 -13.71
CA MET A 747 -56.18 -77.93 -12.29
C MET A 747 -57.62 -77.46 -12.08
N ALA A 748 -58.11 -76.56 -12.94
CA ALA A 748 -59.51 -76.15 -12.96
C ALA A 748 -60.44 -77.30 -13.38
N GLU A 749 -60.04 -78.10 -14.39
CA GLU A 749 -60.78 -79.28 -14.85
C GLU A 749 -60.89 -80.36 -13.75
N ILE A 750 -59.78 -80.64 -13.03
CA ILE A 750 -59.77 -81.57 -11.89
C ILE A 750 -60.72 -81.10 -10.77
N LYS A 751 -60.78 -79.79 -10.51
CA LYS A 751 -61.69 -79.20 -9.52
C LYS A 751 -63.12 -78.94 -10.04
N GLN A 752 -63.38 -79.20 -11.33
CA GLN A 752 -64.64 -78.86 -12.01
C GLN A 752 -65.04 -77.39 -11.83
N VAL A 753 -64.09 -76.48 -12.00
CA VAL A 753 -64.31 -75.02 -11.98
C VAL A 753 -64.40 -74.52 -13.41
N ASP A 754 -65.42 -73.72 -13.71
CA ASP A 754 -65.55 -73.04 -15.01
C ASP A 754 -64.47 -71.96 -15.11
N TYR A 755 -63.62 -72.07 -16.14
CA TYR A 755 -62.38 -71.29 -16.23
C TYR A 755 -62.29 -70.54 -17.56
N ARG A 756 -62.32 -69.21 -17.47
CA ARG A 756 -62.51 -68.32 -18.62
C ARG A 756 -61.40 -67.26 -18.73
N LEU A 757 -61.05 -66.92 -19.97
CA LEU A 757 -60.17 -65.80 -20.32
C LEU A 757 -60.89 -64.84 -21.26
N THR A 758 -60.93 -63.57 -20.89
CA THR A 758 -61.47 -62.47 -21.72
C THR A 758 -60.40 -61.39 -21.90
N SER A 759 -60.29 -60.80 -23.09
CA SER A 759 -59.34 -59.71 -23.36
C SER A 759 -59.93 -58.71 -24.35
N SER A 760 -59.81 -57.41 -24.05
CA SER A 760 -60.09 -56.29 -24.97
C SER A 760 -58.83 -55.65 -25.56
N ILE A 761 -57.64 -56.14 -25.20
CA ILE A 761 -56.35 -55.71 -25.72
C ILE A 761 -55.99 -56.55 -26.96
N ASP A 762 -55.36 -55.91 -27.97
CA ASP A 762 -54.88 -56.59 -29.18
C ASP A 762 -53.85 -57.68 -28.84
N ASP A 763 -54.03 -58.88 -29.43
CA ASP A 763 -53.14 -60.04 -29.27
C ASP A 763 -51.67 -59.75 -29.65
N LYS A 764 -51.41 -58.70 -30.45
CA LYS A 764 -50.06 -58.26 -30.86
C LYS A 764 -49.46 -57.12 -30.02
N ALA A 765 -50.20 -56.53 -29.08
CA ALA A 765 -49.71 -55.39 -28.31
C ALA A 765 -48.52 -55.78 -27.40
N LEU A 766 -47.41 -55.02 -27.52
CA LEU A 766 -46.19 -55.19 -26.73
C LEU A 766 -46.12 -54.11 -25.65
N PHE A 767 -45.89 -54.51 -24.41
CA PHE A 767 -45.73 -53.58 -23.28
C PHE A 767 -44.38 -53.77 -22.60
N TRP A 768 -43.73 -52.68 -22.22
CA TRP A 768 -42.52 -52.71 -21.39
C TRP A 768 -42.90 -53.14 -19.97
N LEU A 769 -42.67 -54.41 -19.64
CA LEU A 769 -43.00 -54.99 -18.35
C LEU A 769 -41.89 -55.95 -17.92
N ASP A 770 -41.69 -56.09 -16.61
CA ASP A 770 -40.83 -57.14 -16.07
C ASP A 770 -41.60 -58.46 -16.00
N ARG A 771 -41.29 -59.36 -16.94
CA ARG A 771 -41.94 -60.68 -17.07
C ARG A 771 -41.83 -61.50 -15.79
N ASN A 772 -40.69 -61.49 -15.11
CA ASN A 772 -40.43 -62.36 -13.97
C ASN A 772 -41.19 -61.88 -12.72
N LEU A 773 -41.31 -60.57 -12.54
CA LEU A 773 -42.11 -60.01 -11.44
C LEU A 773 -43.61 -60.20 -11.69
N LEU A 774 -44.05 -60.00 -12.94
CA LEU A 774 -45.44 -60.21 -13.33
C LEU A 774 -45.86 -61.68 -13.17
N GLU A 775 -44.98 -62.61 -13.52
CA GLU A 775 -45.15 -64.05 -13.31
C GLU A 775 -45.44 -64.38 -11.84
N LYS A 776 -44.64 -63.86 -10.91
CA LYS A 776 -44.84 -64.07 -9.46
C LYS A 776 -46.19 -63.54 -8.97
N ILE A 777 -46.61 -62.37 -9.44
CA ILE A 777 -47.90 -61.78 -9.06
C ILE A 777 -49.05 -62.63 -9.60
N VAL A 778 -49.03 -62.95 -10.91
CA VAL A 778 -50.10 -63.72 -11.56
C VAL A 778 -50.18 -65.14 -11.00
N ASP A 779 -49.07 -65.84 -10.78
CA ASP A 779 -49.06 -67.19 -10.19
C ASP A 779 -49.72 -67.21 -8.80
N ASN A 780 -49.41 -66.24 -7.96
CA ASN A 780 -49.99 -66.12 -6.64
C ASN A 780 -51.50 -65.82 -6.69
N LEU A 781 -51.94 -64.89 -7.54
CA LEU A 781 -53.36 -64.56 -7.68
C LEU A 781 -54.17 -65.73 -8.27
N MET A 782 -53.66 -66.37 -9.31
CA MET A 782 -54.32 -67.49 -10.00
C MET A 782 -54.40 -68.74 -9.13
N SER A 783 -53.32 -69.10 -8.44
CA SER A 783 -53.35 -70.27 -7.55
C SER A 783 -54.28 -70.04 -6.36
N ASN A 784 -54.36 -68.82 -5.81
CA ASN A 784 -55.32 -68.48 -4.75
C ASN A 784 -56.77 -68.55 -5.26
N ALA A 785 -57.07 -67.97 -6.42
CA ALA A 785 -58.40 -68.02 -7.02
C ALA A 785 -58.90 -69.47 -7.20
N LEU A 786 -58.08 -70.35 -7.78
CA LEU A 786 -58.44 -71.76 -7.97
C LEU A 786 -58.42 -72.57 -6.66
N LYS A 787 -57.57 -72.22 -5.69
CA LYS A 787 -57.50 -72.89 -4.40
C LYS A 787 -58.78 -72.66 -3.59
N PHE A 788 -59.28 -71.43 -3.54
CA PHE A 788 -60.41 -71.03 -2.68
C PHE A 788 -61.79 -71.07 -3.37
N THR A 789 -61.85 -71.42 -4.65
CA THR A 789 -63.10 -71.70 -5.37
C THR A 789 -63.49 -73.17 -5.21
N SER A 790 -64.77 -73.42 -4.88
CA SER A 790 -65.36 -74.75 -4.75
C SER A 790 -65.74 -75.35 -6.11
N THR A 791 -66.00 -76.66 -6.14
CA THR A 791 -66.52 -77.37 -7.32
C THR A 791 -67.76 -76.66 -7.89
N ASN A 792 -67.84 -76.54 -9.22
CA ASN A 792 -68.85 -75.77 -9.98
C ASN A 792 -68.80 -74.24 -9.81
N GLY A 793 -67.76 -73.68 -9.17
CA GLY A 793 -67.51 -72.24 -9.18
C GLY A 793 -66.94 -71.76 -10.52
N THR A 794 -66.76 -70.45 -10.65
CA THR A 794 -66.17 -69.81 -11.83
C THR A 794 -64.93 -69.03 -11.43
N VAL A 795 -63.86 -69.16 -12.23
CA VAL A 795 -62.69 -68.30 -12.18
C VAL A 795 -62.51 -67.66 -13.55
N GLU A 796 -62.48 -66.33 -13.60
CA GLU A 796 -62.33 -65.54 -14.81
C GLU A 796 -61.08 -64.67 -14.72
N LEU A 797 -60.28 -64.71 -15.78
CA LEU A 797 -59.14 -63.83 -15.98
C LEU A 797 -59.48 -62.84 -17.09
N SER A 798 -59.51 -61.54 -16.78
CA SER A 798 -59.82 -60.50 -17.76
C SER A 798 -58.67 -59.51 -17.93
N LEU A 799 -58.43 -59.13 -19.19
CA LEU A 799 -57.47 -58.09 -19.56
C LEU A 799 -58.17 -56.94 -20.28
N GLU A 800 -58.06 -55.75 -19.71
CA GLU A 800 -58.64 -54.55 -20.28
C GLU A 800 -57.69 -53.36 -20.20
N ARG A 801 -57.84 -52.42 -21.12
CA ARG A 801 -57.13 -51.14 -21.07
C ARG A 801 -58.09 -50.06 -20.58
N ILE A 802 -57.81 -49.47 -19.43
CA ILE A 802 -58.64 -48.44 -18.80
C ILE A 802 -57.75 -47.22 -18.52
N ASP A 803 -58.13 -46.04 -19.01
CA ASP A 803 -57.44 -44.76 -18.78
C ASP A 803 -55.92 -44.76 -19.01
N GLY A 804 -55.45 -45.49 -20.02
CA GLY A 804 -54.01 -45.58 -20.33
C GLY A 804 -53.21 -46.50 -19.39
N MET A 805 -53.89 -47.29 -18.55
CA MET A 805 -53.32 -48.38 -17.77
C MET A 805 -53.85 -49.74 -18.25
N ILE A 806 -53.07 -50.79 -17.98
CA ILE A 806 -53.44 -52.18 -18.19
C ILE A 806 -54.07 -52.69 -16.89
N SER A 807 -55.32 -53.15 -16.97
CA SER A 807 -56.04 -53.79 -15.89
C SER A 807 -56.08 -55.30 -16.13
N LEU A 808 -55.37 -56.06 -15.29
CA LEU A 808 -55.46 -57.52 -15.23
C LEU A 808 -56.27 -57.90 -14.00
N GLN A 809 -57.46 -58.47 -14.20
CA GLN A 809 -58.34 -58.88 -13.11
C GLN A 809 -58.44 -60.40 -13.01
N VAL A 810 -58.27 -60.92 -11.79
CA VAL A 810 -58.56 -62.31 -11.45
C VAL A 810 -59.82 -62.32 -10.59
N ARG A 811 -60.90 -62.83 -11.15
CA ARG A 811 -62.20 -62.94 -10.49
C ARG A 811 -62.49 -64.39 -10.14
N ASP A 812 -62.88 -64.63 -8.90
CA ASP A 812 -63.28 -65.95 -8.41
C ASP A 812 -64.68 -65.89 -7.79
N THR A 813 -65.39 -67.01 -7.74
CA THR A 813 -66.67 -67.17 -7.02
C THR A 813 -66.53 -68.00 -5.76
N GLY A 814 -65.36 -67.95 -5.11
CA GLY A 814 -65.05 -68.71 -3.91
C GLY A 814 -65.66 -68.13 -2.64
N ARG A 815 -65.10 -68.49 -1.48
CA ARG A 815 -65.64 -68.11 -0.16
C ARG A 815 -65.72 -66.59 0.12
N GLY A 816 -64.98 -65.78 -0.64
CA GLY A 816 -64.83 -64.34 -0.42
C GLY A 816 -64.08 -63.99 0.87
N ILE A 817 -63.75 -62.70 1.03
CA ILE A 817 -62.98 -62.14 2.14
C ILE A 817 -63.91 -61.22 2.97
N PRO A 818 -63.95 -61.36 4.32
CA PRO A 818 -64.72 -60.46 5.19
C PRO A 818 -64.30 -58.99 5.04
N GLU A 819 -65.25 -58.07 5.14
CA GLU A 819 -65.01 -56.62 4.99
C GLU A 819 -64.05 -56.07 6.05
N GLU A 820 -64.04 -56.67 7.25
CA GLU A 820 -63.09 -56.36 8.34
C GLU A 820 -61.63 -56.71 8.00
N ASP A 821 -61.42 -57.70 7.14
CA ASP A 821 -60.09 -58.19 6.78
C ASP A 821 -59.52 -57.51 5.52
N LEU A 822 -60.37 -56.94 4.66
CA LEU A 822 -59.98 -56.31 3.39
C LEU A 822 -58.84 -55.27 3.51
N PRO A 823 -58.79 -54.39 4.54
CA PRO A 823 -57.67 -53.45 4.70
C PRO A 823 -56.34 -54.13 5.02
N HIS A 824 -56.38 -55.34 5.61
CA HIS A 824 -55.22 -56.02 6.17
C HIS A 824 -54.69 -57.15 5.30
N VAL A 825 -55.37 -57.53 4.21
CA VAL A 825 -54.94 -58.65 3.33
C VAL A 825 -53.59 -58.46 2.63
N PHE A 826 -53.13 -57.21 2.51
CA PHE A 826 -51.79 -56.88 1.99
C PHE A 826 -50.76 -56.66 3.12
N GLU A 827 -51.16 -56.76 4.40
CA GLU A 827 -50.21 -56.74 5.51
C GLU A 827 -49.44 -58.06 5.60
N ARG A 828 -48.16 -57.95 5.96
CA ARG A 828 -47.26 -59.11 6.07
C ARG A 828 -47.74 -60.05 7.19
N TYR A 829 -47.79 -61.35 6.90
CA TYR A 829 -48.20 -62.43 7.81
C TYR A 829 -49.69 -62.43 8.21
N PHE A 830 -50.52 -61.63 7.55
CA PHE A 830 -51.94 -61.59 7.84
C PHE A 830 -52.68 -62.81 7.25
N GLN A 831 -53.54 -63.44 8.06
CA GLN A 831 -54.39 -64.56 7.65
C GLN A 831 -55.78 -64.45 8.30
N THR A 832 -56.83 -64.43 7.49
CA THR A 832 -58.24 -64.48 7.93
C THR A 832 -58.51 -65.74 8.75
N SER A 833 -58.72 -65.58 10.06
CA SER A 833 -58.84 -66.67 11.02
C SER A 833 -60.19 -66.63 11.75
N ARG A 834 -61.20 -67.42 11.31
CA ARG A 834 -62.35 -67.80 12.15
C ARG A 834 -63.11 -69.05 11.65
N ARG A 835 -63.15 -70.05 12.55
CA ARG A 835 -64.01 -71.27 12.69
C ARG A 835 -63.73 -72.51 11.79
N ASN A 836 -63.30 -73.57 12.50
CA ASN A 836 -63.31 -75.01 12.20
C ASN A 836 -62.38 -75.56 11.11
N GLY A 837 -61.17 -75.96 11.55
CA GLY A 837 -60.63 -77.29 11.30
C GLY A 837 -60.43 -77.77 9.85
N SER A 838 -59.59 -77.09 9.08
CA SER A 838 -58.79 -77.72 8.02
C SER A 838 -57.50 -76.92 7.77
N GLU A 839 -56.35 -77.61 7.75
CA GLU A 839 -54.99 -77.07 7.66
C GLU A 839 -54.63 -76.54 6.25
N GLU A 840 -55.39 -75.58 5.71
CA GLU A 840 -55.22 -75.13 4.31
C GLU A 840 -54.84 -73.65 4.14
N GLY A 841 -54.23 -73.01 5.14
CA GLY A 841 -53.70 -71.63 5.07
C GLY A 841 -52.22 -71.54 4.66
N GLY A 842 -51.86 -70.61 3.75
CA GLY A 842 -50.46 -70.22 3.47
C GLY A 842 -49.99 -69.11 4.42
N LEU A 843 -48.68 -68.83 4.52
CA LEU A 843 -48.05 -67.98 5.55
C LEU A 843 -48.45 -66.48 5.59
N GLY A 844 -49.35 -66.01 4.72
CA GLY A 844 -49.76 -64.59 4.68
C GLY A 844 -48.70 -63.65 4.08
N ILE A 845 -47.73 -64.18 3.34
CA ILE A 845 -46.63 -63.40 2.72
C ILE A 845 -46.93 -63.09 1.25
N GLY A 846 -47.54 -64.03 0.51
CA GLY A 846 -47.70 -63.94 -0.94
C GLY A 846 -48.44 -62.69 -1.42
N LEU A 847 -49.58 -62.34 -0.82
CA LEU A 847 -50.35 -61.15 -1.22
C LEU A 847 -49.63 -59.84 -0.90
N ALA A 848 -48.97 -59.75 0.26
CA ALA A 848 -48.13 -58.60 0.62
C ALA A 848 -46.97 -58.41 -0.36
N LEU A 849 -46.30 -59.52 -0.74
CA LEU A 849 -45.25 -59.50 -1.75
C LEU A 849 -45.78 -59.08 -3.12
N SER A 850 -46.93 -59.62 -3.55
CA SER A 850 -47.58 -59.22 -4.82
C SER A 850 -47.92 -57.73 -4.86
N TRP A 851 -48.34 -57.16 -3.73
CA TRP A 851 -48.63 -55.73 -3.60
C TRP A 851 -47.37 -54.86 -3.68
N GLU A 852 -46.29 -55.23 -2.97
CA GLU A 852 -45.00 -54.53 -3.04
C GLU A 852 -44.35 -54.63 -4.44
N LEU A 853 -44.46 -55.79 -5.10
CA LEU A 853 -43.99 -55.96 -6.48
C LEU A 853 -44.81 -55.12 -7.46
N ALA A 854 -46.13 -55.04 -7.30
CA ALA A 854 -46.98 -54.17 -8.12
C ALA A 854 -46.58 -52.71 -7.98
N LEU A 855 -46.29 -52.24 -6.76
CA LEU A 855 -45.78 -50.88 -6.51
C LEU A 855 -44.42 -50.64 -7.16
N LEU A 856 -43.50 -51.61 -7.10
CA LEU A 856 -42.19 -51.53 -7.75
C LEU A 856 -42.31 -51.39 -9.28
N MET A 857 -43.34 -51.99 -9.88
CA MET A 857 -43.67 -51.87 -11.31
C MET A 857 -44.45 -50.58 -11.65
N ASN A 858 -44.48 -49.59 -10.74
CA ASN A 858 -45.32 -48.38 -10.83
C ASN A 858 -46.81 -48.68 -11.03
N GLY A 859 -47.27 -49.83 -10.56
CA GLY A 859 -48.64 -50.29 -10.61
C GLY A 859 -49.34 -50.24 -9.26
N LYS A 860 -50.56 -50.76 -9.23
CA LYS A 860 -51.39 -50.87 -8.03
C LYS A 860 -52.15 -52.19 -8.03
N LEU A 861 -52.11 -52.92 -6.92
CA LEU A 861 -52.92 -54.12 -6.70
C LEU A 861 -54.05 -53.78 -5.72
N THR A 862 -55.30 -54.02 -6.12
CA THR A 862 -56.49 -53.81 -5.29
C THR A 862 -57.35 -55.06 -5.22
N VAL A 863 -58.20 -55.16 -4.21
CA VAL A 863 -59.14 -56.28 -4.06
C VAL A 863 -60.53 -55.78 -3.70
N GLU A 864 -61.54 -56.39 -4.30
CA GLU A 864 -62.94 -56.25 -3.94
C GLU A 864 -63.50 -57.64 -3.65
N SER A 865 -64.14 -57.83 -2.49
CA SER A 865 -64.72 -59.14 -2.16
C SER A 865 -65.93 -58.99 -1.24
N ARG A 866 -66.84 -59.96 -1.35
CA ARG A 866 -67.97 -60.12 -0.42
C ARG A 866 -68.03 -61.57 0.03
N PRO A 867 -68.25 -61.86 1.33
CA PRO A 867 -68.38 -63.23 1.81
C PRO A 867 -69.45 -64.01 1.03
N GLY A 868 -69.07 -65.20 0.55
CA GLY A 868 -69.94 -66.10 -0.22
C GLY A 868 -70.17 -65.73 -1.69
N ALA A 869 -69.66 -64.58 -2.17
CA ALA A 869 -69.79 -64.15 -3.57
C ALA A 869 -68.45 -64.16 -4.35
N GLY A 870 -67.35 -64.51 -3.69
CA GLY A 870 -66.00 -64.55 -4.26
C GLY A 870 -65.23 -63.23 -4.19
N SER A 871 -64.09 -63.16 -4.87
CA SER A 871 -63.16 -62.01 -4.84
C SER A 871 -62.74 -61.58 -6.24
N VAL A 872 -62.43 -60.30 -6.40
CA VAL A 872 -61.85 -59.72 -7.61
C VAL A 872 -60.54 -59.03 -7.21
N PHE A 873 -59.42 -59.57 -7.66
CA PHE A 873 -58.13 -58.92 -7.54
C PHE A 873 -57.81 -58.19 -8.84
N THR A 874 -57.54 -56.89 -8.75
CA THR A 874 -57.26 -56.02 -9.90
C THR A 874 -55.85 -55.51 -9.82
N LEU A 875 -55.01 -55.92 -10.78
CA LEU A 875 -53.67 -55.40 -10.98
C LEU A 875 -53.68 -54.33 -12.07
N LEU A 876 -53.38 -53.10 -11.69
CA LEU A 876 -53.24 -51.95 -12.58
C LEU A 876 -51.75 -51.70 -12.86
N LEU A 877 -51.36 -51.69 -14.12
CA LEU A 877 -49.99 -51.43 -14.57
C LEU A 877 -49.97 -50.29 -15.60
N PRO A 878 -48.91 -49.47 -15.67
CA PRO A 878 -48.80 -48.42 -16.68
C PRO A 878 -48.68 -49.02 -18.09
N ALA A 879 -49.54 -48.61 -19.03
CA ALA A 879 -49.55 -49.15 -20.40
C ALA A 879 -48.46 -48.49 -21.28
N ARG A 880 -47.19 -48.82 -21.01
CA ARG A 880 -46.04 -48.35 -21.81
C ARG A 880 -45.87 -49.23 -23.06
N GLU A 881 -46.55 -48.86 -24.14
CA GLU A 881 -46.43 -49.55 -25.43
C GLU A 881 -45.01 -49.47 -25.98
N ALA A 882 -44.51 -50.60 -26.48
CA ALA A 882 -43.26 -50.67 -27.24
C ALA A 882 -43.56 -50.56 -28.74
N LEU A 883 -42.93 -49.60 -29.43
CA LEU A 883 -43.05 -49.43 -30.88
C LEU A 883 -42.30 -50.55 -31.62
N ASP A 884 -42.99 -51.14 -32.60
CA ASP A 884 -42.50 -52.21 -33.48
C ASP A 884 -41.23 -51.76 -34.21
N SER A 885 -40.08 -52.35 -33.88
CA SER A 885 -38.79 -52.03 -34.49
C SER A 885 -37.91 -53.28 -34.67
N GLY A 886 -38.33 -54.13 -35.61
CA GLY A 886 -37.45 -55.04 -36.37
C GLY A 886 -37.16 -56.40 -35.74
N PRO A 887 -36.60 -57.30 -36.58
CA PRO A 887 -37.24 -58.53 -37.03
C PRO A 887 -37.55 -59.50 -35.88
N GLU A 888 -38.68 -60.21 -36.02
CA GLU A 888 -39.16 -61.27 -35.14
C GLU A 888 -38.01 -62.06 -34.47
N PRO A 889 -37.93 -62.10 -33.13
CA PRO A 889 -37.42 -63.30 -32.52
C PRO A 889 -38.47 -64.36 -32.82
N VAL A 890 -38.17 -65.21 -33.81
CA VAL A 890 -38.92 -66.42 -34.08
C VAL A 890 -39.20 -67.07 -32.73
N LEU A 891 -40.46 -67.00 -32.28
CA LEU A 891 -41.00 -67.83 -31.23
C LEU A 891 -40.88 -69.24 -31.75
N ARG A 892 -39.71 -69.86 -31.55
CA ARG A 892 -39.63 -71.30 -31.61
C ARG A 892 -40.67 -71.77 -30.58
N PRO A 893 -41.66 -72.57 -30.99
CA PRO A 893 -42.39 -73.33 -30.00
C PRO A 893 -41.35 -74.06 -29.14
N PRO A 894 -41.65 -74.41 -27.88
CA PRO A 894 -40.97 -75.54 -27.26
C PRO A 894 -41.33 -76.76 -28.13
N ALA A 895 -40.64 -76.91 -29.26
CA ALA A 895 -40.43 -78.19 -29.87
C ALA A 895 -39.80 -78.99 -28.74
N ALA A 896 -40.52 -80.04 -28.37
CA ALA A 896 -40.07 -81.06 -27.44
C ALA A 896 -38.55 -81.18 -27.55
N GLU A 897 -37.85 -80.88 -26.46
CA GLU A 897 -36.55 -81.50 -26.29
C GLU A 897 -36.80 -83.00 -26.45
N PRO A 898 -36.14 -83.63 -27.43
CA PRO A 898 -36.40 -85.00 -27.79
C PRO A 898 -36.18 -85.87 -26.55
N ALA A 899 -37.11 -86.79 -26.34
CA ALA A 899 -36.81 -87.98 -25.56
C ALA A 899 -35.44 -88.51 -26.03
N GLU A 900 -34.55 -88.76 -25.08
CA GLU A 900 -33.33 -89.49 -25.34
C GLU A 900 -33.68 -90.76 -26.12
N GLU A 901 -33.25 -90.84 -27.38
CA GLU A 901 -32.70 -92.08 -27.89
C GLU A 901 -31.18 -91.94 -27.84
N THR A 902 -30.63 -91.98 -26.63
CA THR A 902 -29.32 -92.59 -26.47
C THR A 902 -29.55 -94.08 -26.61
N THR A 903 -29.34 -94.58 -27.83
CA THR A 903 -29.21 -96.00 -28.09
C THR A 903 -28.12 -96.52 -27.18
N ILE A 904 -28.52 -97.30 -26.18
CA ILE A 904 -27.65 -98.21 -25.45
C ILE A 904 -27.18 -99.22 -26.49
N ILE A 905 -25.96 -99.05 -27.00
CA ILE A 905 -25.17 -100.19 -27.45
C ILE A 905 -24.23 -100.49 -26.30
N ALA A 906 -24.66 -101.46 -25.50
CA ALA A 906 -23.73 -102.33 -24.82
C ALA A 906 -22.89 -103.02 -25.90
N ASP A 907 -21.59 -102.75 -25.90
CA ASP A 907 -20.64 -103.85 -26.03
C ASP A 907 -19.97 -104.02 -24.68
N THR A 908 -20.51 -104.98 -23.95
CA THR A 908 -19.86 -105.70 -22.87
C THR A 908 -18.55 -106.29 -23.38
N GLU A 909 -17.44 -105.92 -22.77
CA GLU A 909 -16.44 -106.91 -22.41
C GLU A 909 -16.14 -106.84 -20.91
N ASN A 910 -16.67 -107.87 -20.25
CA ASN A 910 -16.12 -108.51 -19.07
C ASN A 910 -14.63 -108.24 -18.84
N THR A 911 -14.30 -107.81 -17.62
CA THR A 911 -13.30 -108.37 -16.69
C THR A 911 -13.20 -107.35 -15.53
N GLY A 912 -13.48 -107.71 -14.29
CA GLY A 912 -12.56 -108.50 -13.48
C GLY A 912 -11.33 -107.66 -13.12
N ASN A 913 -11.36 -107.03 -11.94
CA ASN A 913 -10.29 -106.30 -11.23
C ASN A 913 -9.82 -104.91 -11.75
N ALA A 914 -9.85 -103.95 -10.81
CA ALA A 914 -8.95 -102.81 -10.60
C ALA A 914 -8.76 -101.75 -11.71
N ASP A 915 -9.44 -100.59 -11.58
CA ASP A 915 -8.82 -99.27 -11.31
C ASP A 915 -9.88 -98.15 -11.25
N LYS A 916 -9.87 -97.31 -10.22
CA LYS A 916 -10.82 -96.17 -10.06
C LYS A 916 -10.61 -95.13 -11.17
N HIS A 917 -11.69 -94.52 -11.68
CA HIS A 917 -11.67 -93.67 -12.88
C HIS A 917 -11.06 -92.25 -12.71
N GLY A 918 -10.33 -91.98 -11.63
CA GLY A 918 -9.65 -90.71 -11.36
C GLY A 918 -9.74 -90.27 -9.90
N LYS A 919 -8.96 -89.25 -9.51
CA LYS A 919 -8.88 -88.76 -8.13
C LYS A 919 -9.52 -87.37 -7.97
N LEU A 920 -10.40 -87.21 -7.00
CA LEU A 920 -11.17 -86.00 -6.72
C LEU A 920 -10.81 -85.41 -5.35
N LEU A 921 -10.74 -84.08 -5.26
CA LEU A 921 -10.64 -83.36 -3.99
C LEU A 921 -11.97 -82.67 -3.67
N ILE A 922 -12.58 -83.02 -2.55
CA ILE A 922 -13.84 -82.44 -2.06
C ILE A 922 -13.53 -81.52 -0.89
N VAL A 923 -13.82 -80.23 -1.02
CA VAL A 923 -13.57 -79.20 -0.01
C VAL A 923 -14.91 -78.67 0.49
N GLU A 924 -15.29 -79.09 1.69
CA GLU A 924 -16.60 -78.79 2.28
C GLU A 924 -16.45 -78.77 3.80
N ASP A 925 -16.94 -77.70 4.43
CA ASP A 925 -16.77 -77.44 5.87
C ASP A 925 -17.83 -78.11 6.74
N THR A 926 -18.99 -78.45 6.14
CA THR A 926 -20.08 -79.15 6.82
C THR A 926 -19.86 -80.66 6.73
N PRO A 927 -19.60 -81.37 7.85
CA PRO A 927 -19.26 -82.80 7.83
C PRO A 927 -20.32 -83.68 7.13
N ASP A 928 -21.61 -83.39 7.37
CA ASP A 928 -22.72 -84.15 6.77
C ASP A 928 -22.80 -83.97 5.24
N MET A 929 -22.52 -82.76 4.73
CA MET A 929 -22.48 -82.47 3.29
C MET A 929 -21.25 -83.09 2.64
N GLN A 930 -20.10 -83.03 3.31
CA GLN A 930 -18.88 -83.69 2.87
C GLN A 930 -19.09 -85.21 2.77
N GLN A 931 -19.74 -85.83 3.77
CA GLN A 931 -20.05 -87.25 3.77
C GLN A 931 -21.06 -87.63 2.69
N PHE A 932 -22.07 -86.80 2.44
CA PHE A 932 -23.01 -86.99 1.34
C PHE A 932 -22.33 -86.94 -0.05
N LEU A 933 -21.49 -85.93 -0.29
CA LEU A 933 -20.71 -85.80 -1.54
C LEU A 933 -19.75 -86.98 -1.72
N LEU A 934 -19.06 -87.39 -0.65
CA LEU A 934 -18.18 -88.55 -0.65
C LEU A 934 -18.96 -89.83 -0.97
N GLY A 935 -20.14 -90.01 -0.36
CA GLY A 935 -21.05 -91.12 -0.65
C GLY A 935 -21.45 -91.22 -2.12
N LEU A 936 -21.75 -90.09 -2.76
CA LEU A 936 -22.14 -90.02 -4.18
C LEU A 936 -20.99 -90.31 -5.15
N LEU A 937 -19.76 -89.87 -4.83
CA LEU A 937 -18.65 -89.86 -5.77
C LEU A 937 -17.68 -91.04 -5.60
N GLN A 938 -17.62 -91.64 -4.40
CA GLN A 938 -16.65 -92.70 -4.08
C GLN A 938 -16.88 -94.02 -4.83
N GLU A 939 -18.10 -94.27 -5.33
CA GLU A 939 -18.41 -95.47 -6.12
C GLU A 939 -17.60 -95.50 -7.43
N ASN A 940 -17.37 -94.34 -8.05
CA ASN A 940 -16.75 -94.22 -9.37
C ASN A 940 -15.34 -93.57 -9.34
N TYR A 941 -15.01 -92.81 -8.29
CA TYR A 941 -13.78 -92.02 -8.18
C TYR A 941 -13.06 -92.20 -6.83
N GLU A 942 -11.75 -91.95 -6.79
CA GLU A 942 -11.01 -91.87 -5.53
C GLU A 942 -11.18 -90.47 -4.94
N CYS A 943 -11.88 -90.35 -3.81
CA CYS A 943 -12.19 -89.05 -3.21
C CYS A 943 -11.31 -88.78 -1.97
N ILE A 944 -10.69 -87.60 -1.91
CA ILE A 944 -10.03 -87.05 -0.72
C ILE A 944 -10.82 -85.84 -0.25
N CYS A 945 -10.99 -85.69 1.05
CA CYS A 945 -11.74 -84.59 1.66
C CYS A 945 -10.83 -83.61 2.39
N ALA A 946 -11.21 -82.33 2.35
CA ALA A 946 -10.65 -81.25 3.15
C ALA A 946 -11.79 -80.41 3.77
N ASN A 947 -11.61 -79.93 4.99
CA ASN A 947 -12.66 -79.25 5.74
C ASN A 947 -12.68 -77.72 5.50
N ASN A 948 -11.65 -77.17 4.87
CA ASN A 948 -11.62 -75.77 4.47
C ASN A 948 -10.61 -75.52 3.35
N GLY A 949 -10.61 -74.31 2.78
CA GLY A 949 -9.73 -73.98 1.66
C GLY A 949 -8.25 -73.96 2.02
N ARG A 950 -7.87 -73.74 3.28
CA ARG A 950 -6.46 -73.75 3.71
C ARG A 950 -5.94 -75.18 3.77
N GLU A 951 -6.69 -76.08 4.38
CA GLU A 951 -6.37 -77.51 4.44
C GLU A 951 -6.26 -78.09 3.02
N ALA A 952 -7.21 -77.76 2.13
CA ALA A 952 -7.15 -78.14 0.73
C ALA A 952 -5.87 -77.60 0.04
N TRP A 953 -5.52 -76.33 0.29
CA TRP A 953 -4.31 -75.72 -0.27
C TRP A 953 -3.02 -76.36 0.27
N GLU A 954 -2.99 -76.74 1.54
CA GLU A 954 -1.86 -77.47 2.15
C GLU A 954 -1.71 -78.86 1.53
N MET A 955 -2.82 -79.61 1.36
CA MET A 955 -2.82 -80.91 0.67
C MET A 955 -2.29 -80.80 -0.77
N LEU A 956 -2.71 -79.77 -1.52
CA LEU A 956 -2.23 -79.53 -2.88
C LEU A 956 -0.72 -79.16 -2.96
N ASN A 957 -0.11 -78.71 -1.86
CA ASN A 957 1.31 -78.34 -1.80
C ASN A 957 2.23 -79.44 -1.25
N ILE A 958 1.70 -80.48 -0.61
CA ILE A 958 2.50 -81.54 0.05
C ILE A 958 2.89 -82.70 -0.92
N ALA A 959 2.29 -82.81 -2.11
CA ALA A 959 2.55 -83.87 -3.09
C ALA A 959 3.92 -83.74 -3.81
N LYS A 960 4.86 -84.68 -3.56
CA LYS A 960 6.28 -84.65 -4.00
C LYS A 960 6.62 -85.37 -5.33
N THR A 961 5.65 -85.68 -6.20
CA THR A 961 5.88 -86.33 -7.51
C THR A 961 5.33 -85.50 -8.67
N ASP A 962 5.92 -85.59 -9.88
CA ASP A 962 5.71 -84.69 -11.04
C ASP A 962 4.42 -84.94 -11.87
N THR A 963 3.49 -85.78 -11.41
CA THR A 963 2.14 -85.94 -12.02
C THR A 963 1.07 -85.29 -11.13
N PRO A 964 0.05 -84.59 -11.66
CA PRO A 964 -1.00 -83.99 -10.83
C PRO A 964 -1.86 -85.08 -10.19
N ASP A 965 -1.85 -85.15 -8.86
CA ASP A 965 -2.55 -86.21 -8.12
C ASP A 965 -4.08 -86.07 -8.15
N PHE A 966 -4.65 -84.94 -8.58
CA PHE A 966 -6.10 -84.72 -8.63
C PHE A 966 -6.58 -84.34 -10.03
N ASP A 967 -7.65 -85.01 -10.47
CA ASP A 967 -8.31 -84.82 -11.75
C ASP A 967 -9.34 -83.68 -11.73
N LEU A 968 -10.02 -83.45 -10.61
CA LEU A 968 -11.01 -82.38 -10.43
C LEU A 968 -11.19 -82.02 -8.94
N ILE A 969 -11.49 -80.74 -8.66
CA ILE A 969 -11.73 -80.21 -7.31
C ILE A 969 -13.18 -79.72 -7.20
N ILE A 970 -13.89 -80.09 -6.14
CA ILE A 970 -15.23 -79.60 -5.79
C ILE A 970 -15.10 -78.81 -4.51
N SER A 971 -15.53 -77.54 -4.47
CA SER A 971 -15.37 -76.67 -3.30
C SER A 971 -16.63 -75.87 -2.99
N ASP A 972 -17.01 -75.78 -1.71
CA ASP A 972 -17.94 -74.72 -1.27
C ASP A 972 -17.25 -73.34 -1.39
N ILE A 973 -18.04 -72.30 -1.63
CA ILE A 973 -17.61 -70.90 -1.62
C ILE A 973 -17.41 -70.42 -0.17
N MET A 974 -18.35 -70.70 0.72
CA MET A 974 -18.40 -70.10 2.05
C MET A 974 -17.85 -71.08 3.08
N MET A 975 -16.54 -71.04 3.29
CA MET A 975 -15.85 -71.88 4.28
C MET A 975 -14.98 -71.02 5.22
N PRO A 976 -14.80 -71.43 6.49
CA PRO A 976 -13.92 -70.74 7.43
C PRO A 976 -12.44 -70.81 7.01
N GLU A 977 -11.63 -69.89 7.57
CA GLU A 977 -10.19 -69.69 7.32
C GLU A 977 -9.79 -69.25 5.90
N MET A 978 -10.17 -70.02 4.88
CA MET A 978 -9.97 -69.68 3.48
C MET A 978 -11.23 -70.07 2.71
N ASP A 979 -11.88 -69.04 2.19
CA ASP A 979 -13.06 -69.20 1.35
C ASP A 979 -12.70 -69.82 -0.02
N GLY A 980 -13.70 -70.35 -0.69
CA GLY A 980 -13.51 -71.05 -1.96
C GLY A 980 -13.02 -70.13 -3.09
N TYR A 981 -13.26 -68.82 -3.02
CA TYR A 981 -12.74 -67.86 -4.00
C TYR A 981 -11.22 -67.64 -3.83
N ALA A 982 -10.76 -67.54 -2.59
CA ALA A 982 -9.34 -67.44 -2.26
C ALA A 982 -8.60 -68.72 -2.65
N LEU A 983 -9.21 -69.88 -2.44
CA LEU A 983 -8.67 -71.16 -2.90
C LEU A 983 -8.61 -71.23 -4.44
N LEU A 984 -9.69 -70.90 -5.14
CA LEU A 984 -9.73 -70.90 -6.62
C LEU A 984 -8.66 -69.98 -7.20
N LYS A 985 -8.53 -68.76 -6.66
CA LYS A 985 -7.50 -67.82 -7.11
C LYS A 985 -6.09 -68.42 -6.96
N ARG A 986 -5.79 -69.04 -5.81
CA ARG A 986 -4.49 -69.70 -5.58
C ARG A 986 -4.27 -70.89 -6.52
N ILE A 987 -5.29 -71.69 -6.79
CA ILE A 987 -5.21 -72.81 -7.74
C ILE A 987 -4.89 -72.28 -9.14
N LYS A 988 -5.59 -71.24 -9.60
CA LYS A 988 -5.45 -70.68 -10.96
C LYS A 988 -4.16 -69.88 -11.16
N GLU A 989 -3.59 -69.31 -10.10
CA GLU A 989 -2.27 -68.65 -10.12
C GLU A 989 -1.09 -69.65 -10.02
N HIS A 990 -1.33 -70.91 -9.65
CA HIS A 990 -0.27 -71.87 -9.42
C HIS A 990 0.08 -72.68 -10.69
N PRO A 991 1.37 -72.73 -11.12
CA PRO A 991 1.76 -73.34 -12.40
C PRO A 991 1.32 -74.79 -12.58
N ARG A 992 1.31 -75.58 -11.49
CA ARG A 992 0.93 -77.00 -11.49
C ARG A 992 -0.58 -77.25 -11.51
N TRP A 993 -1.36 -76.38 -10.88
CA TRP A 993 -2.79 -76.62 -10.61
C TRP A 993 -3.73 -75.75 -11.43
N GLN A 994 -3.20 -74.74 -12.16
CA GLN A 994 -3.99 -73.80 -12.95
C GLN A 994 -4.93 -74.44 -13.97
N TYR A 995 -4.58 -75.61 -14.49
CA TYR A 995 -5.37 -76.36 -15.48
C TYR A 995 -6.28 -77.43 -14.87
N CYS A 996 -6.26 -77.61 -13.54
CA CYS A 996 -7.17 -78.52 -12.86
C CYS A 996 -8.60 -77.92 -12.89
N PRO A 997 -9.61 -78.69 -13.31
CA PRO A 997 -10.99 -78.22 -13.31
C PRO A 997 -11.52 -78.10 -11.89
N VAL A 998 -12.23 -77.00 -11.61
CA VAL A 998 -12.85 -76.72 -10.31
C VAL A 998 -14.36 -76.49 -10.46
N ILE A 999 -15.16 -77.23 -9.69
CA ILE A 999 -16.61 -77.02 -9.54
C ILE A 999 -16.87 -76.30 -8.22
N MET A 1000 -17.53 -75.13 -8.27
CA MET A 1000 -17.89 -74.37 -7.07
C MET A 1000 -19.34 -74.62 -6.66
N LEU A 1001 -19.58 -75.01 -5.41
CA LEU A 1001 -20.90 -75.14 -4.82
C LEU A 1001 -21.28 -73.81 -4.13
N THR A 1002 -22.46 -73.26 -4.42
CA THR A 1002 -22.90 -71.96 -3.87
C THR A 1002 -24.33 -71.99 -3.33
N ALA A 1003 -24.57 -71.39 -2.18
CA ALA A 1003 -25.92 -71.15 -1.66
C ALA A 1003 -26.57 -69.87 -2.23
N ARG A 1004 -25.87 -69.05 -3.04
CA ARG A 1004 -26.37 -67.74 -3.51
C ARG A 1004 -26.54 -67.70 -5.03
N ALA A 1005 -27.75 -67.36 -5.49
CA ALA A 1005 -28.12 -67.30 -6.91
C ALA A 1005 -27.90 -65.92 -7.58
N ALA A 1006 -27.17 -64.99 -6.95
CA ALA A 1006 -27.00 -63.62 -7.49
C ALA A 1006 -25.96 -63.56 -8.63
N GLY A 1007 -26.31 -62.86 -9.72
CA GLY A 1007 -25.49 -62.80 -10.95
C GLY A 1007 -24.08 -62.19 -10.78
N GLU A 1008 -23.85 -61.37 -9.76
CA GLU A 1008 -22.52 -60.76 -9.48
C GLU A 1008 -21.48 -61.78 -8.98
N ASP A 1009 -21.90 -62.77 -8.18
CA ASP A 1009 -21.02 -63.81 -7.64
C ASP A 1009 -20.60 -64.79 -8.76
N LYS A 1010 -21.52 -65.10 -9.67
CA LYS A 1010 -21.22 -65.86 -10.91
C LYS A 1010 -20.20 -65.13 -11.78
N LEU A 1011 -20.36 -63.82 -11.96
CA LEU A 1011 -19.40 -62.98 -12.68
C LEU A 1011 -18.01 -62.99 -12.02
N ARG A 1012 -17.96 -62.99 -10.69
CA ARG A 1012 -16.70 -63.06 -9.93
C ARG A 1012 -15.99 -64.41 -10.08
N ALA A 1013 -16.73 -65.52 -10.01
CA ALA A 1013 -16.18 -66.86 -10.22
C ALA A 1013 -15.67 -67.07 -11.66
N LEU A 1014 -16.43 -66.59 -12.66
CA LEU A 1014 -16.03 -66.64 -14.07
C LEU A 1014 -14.78 -65.80 -14.35
N ARG A 1015 -14.65 -64.61 -13.75
CA ARG A 1015 -13.45 -63.76 -13.87
C ARG A 1015 -12.19 -64.39 -13.28
N LEU A 1016 -12.35 -65.28 -12.30
CA LEU A 1016 -11.25 -66.04 -11.68
C LEU A 1016 -10.95 -67.35 -12.43
N GLY A 1017 -11.71 -67.69 -13.48
CA GLY A 1017 -11.46 -68.85 -14.34
C GLY A 1017 -12.02 -70.17 -13.81
N VAL A 1018 -13.12 -70.15 -13.05
CA VAL A 1018 -13.82 -71.39 -12.62
C VAL A 1018 -14.32 -72.18 -13.83
N ASP A 1019 -14.26 -73.51 -13.76
CA ASP A 1019 -14.67 -74.38 -14.86
C ASP A 1019 -16.18 -74.63 -14.84
N ASP A 1020 -16.79 -74.77 -13.65
CA ASP A 1020 -18.24 -74.86 -13.50
C ASP A 1020 -18.72 -74.44 -12.09
N TYR A 1021 -20.02 -74.19 -11.93
CA TYR A 1021 -20.62 -73.88 -10.62
C TYR A 1021 -22.02 -74.47 -10.48
N LEU A 1022 -22.41 -74.80 -9.25
CA LEU A 1022 -23.69 -75.45 -8.94
C LEU A 1022 -24.35 -74.82 -7.70
N THR A 1023 -25.62 -74.45 -7.81
CA THR A 1023 -26.38 -73.80 -6.71
C THR A 1023 -27.02 -74.84 -5.78
N LYS A 1024 -26.84 -74.70 -4.46
CA LYS A 1024 -27.52 -75.50 -3.42
C LYS A 1024 -28.98 -75.01 -3.25
N PRO A 1025 -30.01 -75.88 -3.17
CA PRO A 1025 -29.96 -77.33 -3.30
C PRO A 1025 -29.77 -77.79 -4.76
N PHE A 1026 -28.92 -78.79 -4.97
CA PHE A 1026 -28.61 -79.33 -6.30
C PHE A 1026 -29.07 -80.79 -6.45
N SER A 1027 -29.24 -81.22 -7.69
CA SER A 1027 -29.58 -82.60 -8.05
C SER A 1027 -28.33 -83.48 -8.10
N SER A 1028 -28.36 -84.66 -7.46
CA SER A 1028 -27.24 -85.62 -7.48
C SER A 1028 -26.89 -86.08 -8.91
N ALA A 1029 -27.89 -86.27 -9.77
CA ALA A 1029 -27.67 -86.66 -11.16
C ALA A 1029 -26.96 -85.56 -11.97
N GLU A 1030 -27.28 -84.28 -11.69
CA GLU A 1030 -26.65 -83.14 -12.36
C GLU A 1030 -25.17 -83.02 -11.95
N LEU A 1031 -24.86 -83.19 -10.67
CA LEU A 1031 -23.48 -83.16 -10.18
C LEU A 1031 -22.62 -84.26 -10.82
N LEU A 1032 -23.12 -85.51 -10.86
CA LEU A 1032 -22.39 -86.65 -11.44
C LEU A 1032 -22.11 -86.45 -12.94
N ALA A 1033 -23.09 -85.95 -13.70
CA ALA A 1033 -22.92 -85.69 -15.13
C ALA A 1033 -21.86 -84.60 -15.40
N ARG A 1034 -21.85 -83.52 -14.61
CA ARG A 1034 -20.85 -82.44 -14.74
C ARG A 1034 -19.43 -82.92 -14.43
N VAL A 1035 -19.27 -83.71 -13.36
CA VAL A 1035 -17.96 -84.28 -12.98
C VAL A 1035 -17.40 -85.18 -14.10
N ALA A 1036 -18.23 -86.09 -14.65
CA ALA A 1036 -17.81 -86.98 -15.72
C ALA A 1036 -17.35 -86.23 -16.99
N ASN A 1037 -18.13 -85.22 -17.41
CA ASN A 1037 -17.82 -84.41 -18.60
C ASN A 1037 -16.51 -83.63 -18.47
N LEU A 1038 -16.23 -83.03 -17.31
CA LEU A 1038 -15.02 -82.24 -17.10
C LEU A 1038 -13.74 -83.07 -17.09
N ILE A 1039 -13.77 -84.26 -16.47
CA ILE A 1039 -12.64 -85.19 -16.46
C ILE A 1039 -12.34 -85.70 -17.89
N GLN A 1040 -13.38 -86.05 -18.64
CA GLN A 1040 -13.22 -86.51 -20.03
C GLN A 1040 -12.62 -85.41 -20.94
N ASN A 1041 -13.07 -84.16 -20.79
CA ASN A 1041 -12.53 -83.02 -21.52
C ASN A 1041 -11.07 -82.67 -21.17
N ARG A 1042 -10.62 -82.96 -19.95
CA ARG A 1042 -9.22 -82.78 -19.54
C ARG A 1042 -8.31 -83.83 -20.19
N ARG A 1043 -8.68 -85.11 -20.08
CA ARG A 1043 -7.91 -86.22 -20.70
C ARG A 1043 -7.74 -86.04 -22.21
N ARG A 1044 -8.75 -85.48 -22.88
CA ARG A 1044 -8.71 -85.18 -24.32
C ARG A 1044 -7.75 -84.03 -24.69
N ARG A 1045 -7.48 -83.10 -23.76
CA ARG A 1045 -6.55 -81.96 -23.96
C ARG A 1045 -5.08 -82.34 -23.71
N ASP A 1046 -4.82 -83.23 -22.75
CA ASP A 1046 -3.45 -83.70 -22.45
C ASP A 1046 -2.86 -84.61 -23.56
N ALA A 1047 -3.67 -85.05 -24.52
CA ALA A 1047 -3.28 -85.92 -25.63
C ALA A 1047 -2.73 -85.18 -26.88
N LEU A 1048 -2.51 -83.86 -26.86
CA LEU A 1048 -2.05 -83.05 -28.01
C LEU A 1048 -0.72 -82.30 -27.73
N PRO A 1049 0.28 -82.23 -28.65
CA PRO A 1049 1.59 -81.60 -28.38
C PRO A 1049 1.65 -80.07 -28.69
N THR A 1050 2.38 -79.28 -27.88
CA THR A 1050 2.49 -77.79 -27.97
C THR A 1050 3.90 -77.28 -28.33
N PRO A 1051 4.03 -76.14 -29.07
CA PRO A 1051 5.22 -75.28 -29.00
C PRO A 1051 4.95 -73.80 -28.58
N SER A 1052 6.02 -73.20 -28.06
CA SER A 1052 6.26 -71.96 -27.29
C SER A 1052 6.20 -70.58 -28.00
N LYS A 1053 6.04 -69.47 -27.23
CA LYS A 1053 6.70 -68.14 -27.42
C LYS A 1053 6.47 -67.14 -26.26
N GLY A 1054 7.50 -66.36 -25.90
CA GLY A 1054 7.45 -65.17 -25.00
C GLY A 1054 7.43 -63.82 -25.74
N VAL A 1055 7.67 -62.67 -25.03
CA VAL A 1055 8.34 -61.38 -25.44
C VAL A 1055 8.24 -60.28 -24.33
N THR A 1056 9.17 -59.31 -24.37
CA THR A 1056 9.77 -58.31 -23.42
C THR A 1056 9.26 -56.83 -23.48
N PHE A 1057 9.75 -55.95 -22.56
CA PHE A 1057 9.49 -54.48 -22.32
C PHE A 1057 10.51 -53.49 -22.99
N ASP A 1058 10.21 -52.16 -23.10
CA ASP A 1058 10.91 -51.16 -23.95
C ASP A 1058 11.31 -49.78 -23.30
N GLU A 1059 12.31 -49.08 -23.87
CA GLU A 1059 13.16 -47.95 -23.36
C GLU A 1059 12.58 -46.49 -23.38
N SER A 1060 11.29 -46.28 -23.67
CA SER A 1060 10.71 -44.94 -23.92
C SER A 1060 10.59 -44.01 -22.68
N ASP A 1061 10.59 -44.55 -21.46
CA ASP A 1061 10.19 -43.78 -20.26
C ASP A 1061 11.28 -42.81 -19.73
N LEU A 1062 12.55 -43.00 -20.07
CA LEU A 1062 13.67 -42.23 -19.49
C LEU A 1062 13.86 -40.84 -20.12
N VAL A 1063 13.58 -40.70 -21.43
CA VAL A 1063 13.77 -39.44 -22.18
C VAL A 1063 12.70 -38.40 -21.80
N ASP A 1064 11.47 -38.84 -21.58
CA ASP A 1064 10.36 -37.95 -21.23
C ASP A 1064 10.45 -37.44 -19.77
N GLN A 1065 11.06 -38.22 -18.87
CA GLN A 1065 11.33 -37.79 -17.50
C GLN A 1065 12.39 -36.66 -17.44
N GLN A 1066 13.46 -36.74 -18.25
CA GLN A 1066 14.48 -35.68 -18.28
C GLN A 1066 13.93 -34.36 -18.81
N TRP A 1067 13.11 -34.41 -19.87
CA TRP A 1067 12.53 -33.20 -20.47
C TRP A 1067 11.57 -32.47 -19.50
N LEU A 1068 10.77 -33.21 -18.72
CA LEU A 1068 9.89 -32.62 -17.70
C LEU A 1068 10.69 -31.91 -16.59
N ALA A 1069 11.83 -32.48 -16.16
CA ALA A 1069 12.69 -31.89 -15.16
C ALA A 1069 13.31 -30.55 -15.64
N GLU A 1070 13.70 -30.46 -16.91
CA GLU A 1070 14.18 -29.21 -17.52
C GLU A 1070 13.09 -28.13 -17.54
N MET A 1071 11.85 -28.51 -17.88
CA MET A 1071 10.72 -27.56 -17.90
C MET A 1071 10.38 -27.04 -16.49
N GLU A 1072 10.43 -27.92 -15.47
CA GLU A 1072 10.25 -27.51 -14.08
C GLU A 1072 11.34 -26.53 -13.62
N ALA A 1073 12.60 -26.76 -14.02
CA ALA A 1073 13.72 -25.88 -13.69
C ALA A 1073 13.56 -24.46 -14.28
N ILE A 1074 13.10 -24.36 -15.53
CA ILE A 1074 12.84 -23.06 -16.20
C ILE A 1074 11.77 -22.27 -15.44
N VAL A 1075 10.68 -22.92 -15.04
CA VAL A 1075 9.60 -22.28 -14.26
C VAL A 1075 10.13 -21.81 -12.90
N LYS A 1076 10.88 -22.65 -12.18
CA LYS A 1076 11.45 -22.29 -10.86
C LYS A 1076 12.40 -21.09 -10.96
N GLN A 1077 13.28 -21.07 -11.96
CA GLN A 1077 14.23 -19.97 -12.17
C GLN A 1077 13.53 -18.65 -12.50
N ALA A 1078 12.44 -18.70 -13.29
CA ALA A 1078 11.63 -17.53 -13.59
C ALA A 1078 10.90 -16.98 -12.36
N LEU A 1079 10.42 -17.87 -11.47
CA LEU A 1079 9.82 -17.48 -10.19
C LEU A 1079 10.82 -16.80 -9.26
N ASP A 1080 12.07 -17.29 -9.17
CA ASP A 1080 13.11 -16.67 -8.33
C ASP A 1080 13.49 -15.27 -8.80
N LYS A 1081 13.52 -15.05 -10.12
CA LYS A 1081 13.81 -13.74 -10.73
C LYS A 1081 12.60 -12.80 -10.78
N LYS A 1082 11.45 -13.18 -10.20
CA LYS A 1082 10.19 -12.43 -10.20
C LYS A 1082 9.69 -12.05 -11.61
N ILE A 1083 9.91 -12.92 -12.60
CA ILE A 1083 9.45 -12.71 -13.97
C ILE A 1083 7.98 -13.17 -14.09
N GLU A 1084 7.14 -12.39 -14.77
CA GLU A 1084 5.78 -12.80 -15.10
C GLU A 1084 5.81 -13.90 -16.17
N ILE A 1085 5.40 -15.12 -15.81
CA ILE A 1085 5.45 -16.29 -16.71
C ILE A 1085 4.18 -16.31 -17.56
N LYS A 1086 4.31 -15.96 -18.85
CA LYS A 1086 3.27 -16.12 -19.88
C LYS A 1086 3.59 -17.31 -20.79
N THR A 1087 2.60 -17.84 -21.50
CA THR A 1087 2.76 -19.00 -22.43
C THR A 1087 3.94 -18.82 -23.39
N LEU A 1088 4.06 -17.62 -23.97
CA LEU A 1088 5.12 -17.27 -24.92
C LEU A 1088 6.53 -17.39 -24.32
N TYR A 1089 6.69 -17.09 -23.04
CA TYR A 1089 7.98 -17.15 -22.34
C TYR A 1089 8.49 -18.59 -22.20
N LEU A 1090 7.59 -19.52 -21.86
CA LEU A 1090 7.94 -20.94 -21.75
C LEU A 1090 8.21 -21.57 -23.11
N ALA A 1091 7.43 -21.19 -24.14
CA ALA A 1091 7.65 -21.66 -25.50
C ALA A 1091 9.00 -21.19 -26.05
N GLU A 1092 9.37 -19.93 -25.83
CA GLU A 1092 10.66 -19.37 -26.22
C GLU A 1092 11.82 -20.06 -25.49
N LYS A 1093 11.72 -20.28 -24.17
CA LYS A 1093 12.77 -20.95 -23.39
C LYS A 1093 12.89 -22.44 -23.68
N ALA A 1094 11.81 -23.10 -24.06
CA ALA A 1094 11.82 -24.48 -24.51
C ALA A 1094 12.27 -24.62 -25.98
N ALA A 1095 12.46 -23.52 -26.72
CA ALA A 1095 12.71 -23.50 -28.16
C ALA A 1095 11.64 -24.25 -28.97
N MET A 1096 10.37 -24.14 -28.56
CA MET A 1096 9.22 -24.80 -29.21
C MET A 1096 8.12 -23.79 -29.55
N SER A 1097 7.25 -24.13 -30.50
CA SER A 1097 6.01 -23.36 -30.70
C SER A 1097 4.98 -23.64 -29.59
N ASP A 1098 4.12 -22.67 -29.27
CA ASP A 1098 3.05 -22.79 -28.26
C ASP A 1098 2.19 -24.06 -28.42
N ARG A 1099 1.84 -24.43 -29.67
CA ARG A 1099 1.05 -25.64 -29.96
C ARG A 1099 1.81 -26.93 -29.68
N GLN A 1100 3.11 -26.97 -29.97
CA GLN A 1100 3.94 -28.15 -29.73
C GLN A 1100 4.22 -28.34 -28.23
N LEU A 1101 4.50 -27.25 -27.52
CA LEU A 1101 4.67 -27.25 -26.06
C LEU A 1101 3.39 -27.76 -25.37
N LEU A 1102 2.23 -27.23 -25.74
CA LEU A 1102 0.94 -27.65 -25.18
C LEU A 1102 0.66 -29.14 -25.44
N ARG A 1103 0.91 -29.63 -26.65
CA ARG A 1103 0.68 -31.04 -27.00
C ARG A 1103 1.59 -31.97 -26.21
N ARG A 1104 2.88 -31.63 -26.08
CA ARG A 1104 3.87 -32.47 -25.38
C ARG A 1104 3.63 -32.48 -23.87
N LEU A 1105 3.36 -31.33 -23.25
CA LEU A 1105 3.00 -31.25 -21.82
C LEU A 1105 1.71 -32.02 -21.52
N LYS A 1106 0.67 -31.87 -22.36
CA LYS A 1106 -0.61 -32.54 -22.14
C LYS A 1106 -0.52 -34.05 -22.34
N ALA A 1107 0.32 -34.53 -23.27
CA ALA A 1107 0.55 -35.96 -23.47
C ALA A 1107 1.28 -36.60 -22.27
N LEU A 1108 2.27 -35.89 -21.69
CA LEU A 1108 3.09 -36.42 -20.59
C LEU A 1108 2.47 -36.22 -19.20
N THR A 1109 1.71 -35.15 -18.99
CA THR A 1109 1.19 -34.78 -17.65
C THR A 1109 -0.33 -34.71 -17.56
N GLY A 1110 -1.04 -34.69 -18.70
CA GLY A 1110 -2.48 -34.44 -18.76
C GLY A 1110 -2.90 -32.97 -18.56
N LEU A 1111 -1.96 -32.06 -18.23
CA LEU A 1111 -2.24 -30.67 -17.86
C LEU A 1111 -2.10 -29.69 -19.05
N SER A 1112 -2.84 -28.59 -19.02
CA SER A 1112 -2.56 -27.42 -19.87
C SER A 1112 -1.35 -26.63 -19.36
N ILE A 1113 -0.79 -25.75 -20.20
CA ILE A 1113 0.40 -24.94 -19.83
C ILE A 1113 0.15 -24.10 -18.56
N ASN A 1114 -1.04 -23.49 -18.44
CA ASN A 1114 -1.37 -22.67 -17.27
C ASN A 1114 -1.55 -23.52 -16.01
N GLU A 1115 -2.16 -24.71 -16.12
CA GLU A 1115 -2.30 -25.65 -15.01
C GLU A 1115 -0.94 -26.19 -14.55
N TYR A 1116 -0.03 -26.44 -15.49
CA TYR A 1116 1.33 -26.87 -15.18
C TYR A 1116 2.13 -25.80 -14.41
N ILE A 1117 2.09 -24.54 -14.85
CA ILE A 1117 2.72 -23.42 -14.13
C ILE A 1117 2.14 -23.31 -12.71
N GLN A 1118 0.81 -23.46 -12.60
CA GLN A 1118 0.11 -23.40 -11.32
C GLN A 1118 0.53 -24.55 -10.40
N GLU A 1119 0.68 -25.76 -10.91
CA GLU A 1119 1.16 -26.93 -10.16
C GLU A 1119 2.59 -26.70 -9.61
N VAL A 1120 3.52 -26.22 -10.44
CA VAL A 1120 4.90 -25.92 -10.00
C VAL A 1120 4.93 -24.80 -8.95
N LYS A 1121 4.12 -23.74 -9.11
CA LYS A 1121 3.97 -22.67 -8.10
C LYS A 1121 3.47 -23.21 -6.76
N LEU A 1122 2.49 -24.12 -6.78
CA LEU A 1122 1.92 -24.72 -5.56
C LEU A 1122 2.91 -25.66 -4.87
N GLN A 1123 3.69 -26.43 -5.61
CA GLN A 1123 4.74 -27.29 -5.05
C GLN A 1123 5.87 -26.48 -4.40
N LYS A 1124 6.31 -25.38 -5.04
CA LYS A 1124 7.27 -24.44 -4.44
C LYS A 1124 6.71 -23.79 -3.17
N ALA A 1125 5.45 -23.37 -3.19
CA ALA A 1125 4.79 -22.79 -2.03
C ALA A 1125 4.73 -23.77 -0.85
N ARG A 1126 4.43 -25.04 -1.12
CA ARG A 1126 4.44 -26.11 -0.11
C ARG A 1126 5.83 -26.26 0.52
N HIS A 1127 6.88 -26.31 -0.31
CA HIS A 1127 8.26 -26.39 0.20
C HIS A 1127 8.66 -25.19 1.06
N LEU A 1128 8.28 -23.96 0.67
CA LEU A 1128 8.55 -22.75 1.45
C LEU A 1128 7.77 -22.70 2.78
N LEU A 1129 6.57 -23.32 2.84
CA LEU A 1129 5.80 -23.46 4.07
C LEU A 1129 6.43 -24.48 5.02
N GLU A 1130 6.79 -25.66 4.50
CA GLU A 1130 7.41 -26.74 5.28
C GLU A 1130 8.80 -26.35 5.82
N THR A 1131 9.57 -25.56 5.05
CA THR A 1131 10.90 -25.05 5.47
C THR A 1131 10.85 -23.79 6.32
N ARG A 1132 9.66 -23.20 6.54
CA ARG A 1132 9.46 -21.95 7.28
C ARG A 1132 10.33 -20.78 6.77
N ALA A 1133 10.60 -20.72 5.47
CA ALA A 1133 11.46 -19.70 4.87
C ALA A 1133 10.90 -18.26 5.01
N PHE A 1134 9.59 -18.11 5.25
CA PHE A 1134 8.90 -16.82 5.39
C PHE A 1134 8.02 -16.78 6.65
N HIS A 1135 7.76 -15.59 7.18
CA HIS A 1135 7.05 -15.36 8.45
C HIS A 1135 5.53 -15.28 8.30
N THR A 1136 5.01 -15.06 7.09
CA THR A 1136 3.57 -15.04 6.84
C THR A 1136 3.16 -15.85 5.61
N ILE A 1137 1.92 -16.36 5.59
CA ILE A 1137 1.35 -17.05 4.41
C ILE A 1137 1.24 -16.08 3.22
N ALA A 1138 1.03 -14.79 3.49
CA ALA A 1138 1.02 -13.74 2.48
C ALA A 1138 2.38 -13.59 1.79
N GLU A 1139 3.48 -13.60 2.54
CA GLU A 1139 4.84 -13.58 1.97
C GLU A 1139 5.11 -14.79 1.08
N VAL A 1140 4.70 -16.01 1.49
CA VAL A 1140 4.84 -17.21 0.65
C VAL A 1140 4.04 -17.07 -0.65
N ALA A 1141 2.81 -16.55 -0.56
CA ALA A 1141 1.96 -16.33 -1.74
C ALA A 1141 2.63 -15.35 -2.72
N TYR A 1142 3.17 -14.23 -2.23
CA TYR A 1142 3.88 -13.26 -3.06
C TYR A 1142 5.21 -13.80 -3.60
N ALA A 1143 5.96 -14.56 -2.81
CA ALA A 1143 7.20 -15.22 -3.26
C ALA A 1143 6.95 -16.25 -4.37
N CYS A 1144 5.76 -16.85 -4.42
CA CYS A 1144 5.33 -17.76 -5.49
C CYS A 1144 4.60 -17.03 -6.64
N ASN A 1145 4.65 -15.70 -6.66
CA ASN A 1145 4.08 -14.84 -7.69
C ASN A 1145 2.56 -15.03 -7.87
N PHE A 1146 1.83 -15.09 -6.75
CA PHE A 1146 0.37 -14.96 -6.69
C PHE A 1146 -0.04 -13.51 -6.38
N ASN A 1147 -1.03 -13.00 -7.11
CA ASN A 1147 -1.48 -11.61 -6.96
C ASN A 1147 -2.24 -11.37 -5.65
N THR A 1148 -2.93 -12.38 -5.11
CA THR A 1148 -3.66 -12.28 -3.84
C THR A 1148 -3.48 -13.53 -2.96
N PRO A 1149 -3.18 -13.37 -1.65
CA PRO A 1149 -3.07 -14.50 -0.71
C PRO A 1149 -4.37 -15.31 -0.55
N ALA A 1150 -5.53 -14.67 -0.74
CA ALA A 1150 -6.83 -15.33 -0.68
C ALA A 1150 -7.04 -16.32 -1.84
N TYR A 1151 -6.66 -15.93 -3.06
CA TYR A 1151 -6.72 -16.82 -4.22
C TYR A 1151 -5.73 -17.98 -4.08
N PHE A 1152 -4.50 -17.70 -3.64
CA PHE A 1152 -3.49 -18.72 -3.32
C PHE A 1152 -4.03 -19.78 -2.34
N SER A 1153 -4.62 -19.35 -1.22
CA SER A 1153 -5.07 -20.26 -0.18
C SER A 1153 -6.18 -21.20 -0.65
N LYS A 1154 -7.11 -20.70 -1.47
CA LYS A 1154 -8.21 -21.49 -2.05
C LYS A 1154 -7.71 -22.56 -3.02
N VAL A 1155 -6.76 -22.20 -3.89
CA VAL A 1155 -6.20 -23.15 -4.87
C VAL A 1155 -5.31 -24.19 -4.17
N PHE A 1156 -4.53 -23.78 -3.17
CA PHE A 1156 -3.67 -24.68 -2.39
C PHE A 1156 -4.49 -25.73 -1.62
N GLU A 1157 -5.57 -25.30 -0.94
CA GLU A 1157 -6.49 -26.21 -0.22
C GLU A 1157 -7.19 -27.18 -1.18
N LYS A 1158 -7.63 -26.70 -2.35
CA LYS A 1158 -8.26 -27.56 -3.37
C LYS A 1158 -7.32 -28.66 -3.88
N ARG A 1159 -6.01 -28.39 -3.97
CA ARG A 1159 -5.02 -29.36 -4.50
C ARG A 1159 -4.52 -30.36 -3.45
N PHE A 1160 -4.25 -29.91 -2.23
CA PHE A 1160 -3.62 -30.73 -1.18
C PHE A 1160 -4.59 -31.17 -0.06
N GLY A 1161 -5.86 -30.75 -0.10
CA GLY A 1161 -6.89 -31.13 0.85
C GLY A 1161 -6.78 -30.49 2.23
N LYS A 1162 -5.77 -29.64 2.45
CA LYS A 1162 -5.51 -28.90 3.71
C LYS A 1162 -5.12 -27.45 3.43
N ARG A 1163 -5.37 -26.56 4.39
CA ARG A 1163 -5.03 -25.13 4.25
C ARG A 1163 -3.52 -24.89 4.33
N PRO A 1164 -2.98 -23.85 3.66
CA PRO A 1164 -1.55 -23.53 3.73
C PRO A 1164 -0.99 -23.36 5.15
N GLY A 1165 -1.80 -22.85 6.09
CA GLY A 1165 -1.41 -22.67 7.48
C GLY A 1165 -1.21 -23.97 8.27
N GLU A 1166 -1.76 -25.10 7.78
CA GLU A 1166 -1.63 -26.41 8.42
C GLU A 1166 -0.32 -27.14 8.06
N TYR A 1167 0.41 -26.66 7.04
CA TYR A 1167 1.71 -27.20 6.61
C TYR A 1167 2.91 -26.50 7.27
N ARG A 1168 2.65 -25.65 8.26
CA ARG A 1168 3.63 -24.74 8.84
C ARG A 1168 4.14 -25.17 10.20
#